data_AF-A0A536GH91-F1
#
_entry.id   AF-A0A536GH91-F1
#
_cell.length_a   1.000
_cell.length_b   1.000
_cell.length_c   1.000
_cell.angle_alpha   90.00
_cell.angle_beta   90.00
_cell.angle_gamma   90.00
#
_symmetry.space_group_name_H-M   'P 1'
#
loop_
_entity.id
_entity.type
_entity.pdbx_description
1 polymer ?
#
loop_
_entity_poly.entity_id
_entity_poly.type
_entity_poly.pdbx_seq_one_letter_code
_entity_poly.pdbx_strand_id
1 'polypeptide(L)'
;MGSLSHFRYCQLGLYVLTRDFLSHFARPALTHFALISVCSGLALHVATAQASSTQAPALLIDQGLNGNTVELMWTAAPGASSYDIYRDGIQVASTAATNYADSGLAPLTAYSYQVASVVDGTESGLSTAATAETQAPAETSPPTEPGAITVSSVTPSSVKLTWSKSSDNVKVEGYRILRGGPTDPAGALVYIWTADGFKNTYTPTGLRSGTAYQFGVQALDPDNNLSPIRTVTVTTSTSTDTLPPAAPSSTSVAIKPFSPTRIDLTWGASSSSDVSGYVVLRDGGVAGSVDLPMRTTYSDNGLAPGTTHSYSIEAVDSAGNISVATTPKNGTTLAAGRIRIARGPLAQSTTADSSRVVWWTDLPSQSVVTFGEGSLTTQLVDPVPTLRHVMLIGPLSPGTTYEYQVGDGVVTSGLATVTTAALSGTTFSFAAIGDFGGNSPGELQNAQRINADTTQFIQTVGDNIYPDGRDPDFVNFYSDYDNRLFKQFKAAFLHETFITANGEKEYFGDGTFWGDFSLPNNEEWFSYDWGDAHILVMDTERPYSPGSPQYNFAQSDLAAHQSSKWRIVVFQNPPYSSTTTNSSSVPVQQNVVPLLQQENVQLVLSGNSHNYERSFPLINGQPAQGGITYIVTGAGGNSFNKFAIAEPSWSAFREDTSYEYVRVTVSATSLLLQAVKASDGSVLDTASISAP
;
A
#
# COMPACT_ATOMS: atom_id res chain seq x y z
N MET A 1 -21.39 73.28 -9.89
CA MET A 1 -20.33 73.02 -10.89
C MET A 1 -20.40 71.52 -11.18
N GLY A 2 -21.26 71.02 -12.09
CA GLY A 2 -21.12 71.02 -13.56
C GLY A 2 -20.21 69.85 -13.98
N SER A 3 -20.70 68.65 -14.30
CA SER A 3 -21.16 68.15 -15.63
C SER A 3 -21.66 66.69 -15.46
N LEU A 4 -22.90 66.28 -15.79
CA LEU A 4 -23.41 65.77 -17.10
C LEU A 4 -22.54 64.63 -17.69
N SER A 5 -23.02 63.45 -18.12
CA SER A 5 -24.33 63.04 -18.66
C SER A 5 -24.45 61.51 -18.95
N HIS A 6 -25.64 60.92 -18.69
CA HIS A 6 -26.49 59.97 -19.48
C HIS A 6 -25.88 58.77 -20.28
N PHE A 7 -26.44 57.54 -20.31
CA PHE A 7 -27.75 57.08 -20.86
C PHE A 7 -28.07 55.63 -20.36
N ARG A 8 -29.25 55.36 -19.76
CA ARG A 8 -30.50 54.74 -20.27
C ARG A 8 -30.52 53.23 -20.58
N TYR A 9 -31.40 52.55 -19.84
CA TYR A 9 -32.09 51.27 -20.15
C TYR A 9 -32.92 51.35 -21.43
N CYS A 10 -33.04 50.24 -22.17
CA CYS A 10 -34.19 49.96 -23.03
C CYS A 10 -34.47 48.46 -23.15
N GLN A 11 -35.76 48.13 -23.08
CA GLN A 11 -36.39 46.82 -23.17
C GLN A 11 -36.21 46.14 -24.54
N LEU A 12 -36.15 44.81 -24.58
CA LEU A 12 -36.44 44.03 -25.80
C LEU A 12 -37.86 43.47 -25.75
N GLY A 13 -38.65 43.86 -26.75
CA GLY A 13 -40.00 43.37 -27.03
C GLY A 13 -39.99 42.13 -27.91
N LEU A 14 -40.97 41.27 -27.64
CA LEU A 14 -41.35 40.08 -28.38
C LEU A 14 -42.05 40.48 -29.71
N TYR A 15 -41.68 39.87 -30.83
CA TYR A 15 -42.56 39.81 -32.02
C TYR A 15 -42.50 38.43 -32.68
N VAL A 16 -43.68 37.87 -32.86
CA VAL A 16 -44.02 36.65 -33.60
C VAL A 16 -44.21 37.01 -35.07
N LEU A 17 -43.69 36.19 -36.00
CA LEU A 17 -44.14 36.14 -37.39
C LEU A 17 -44.12 34.71 -37.94
N THR A 18 -45.09 34.46 -38.82
CA THR A 18 -45.70 33.18 -39.20
C THR A 18 -45.27 32.68 -40.59
N ARG A 19 -45.22 31.34 -40.72
CA ARG A 19 -45.64 30.44 -41.85
C ARG A 19 -45.28 30.71 -43.34
N ASP A 20 -44.65 29.67 -43.92
CA ASP A 20 -45.08 28.85 -45.09
C ASP A 20 -44.28 28.84 -46.44
N PHE A 21 -44.27 27.61 -47.04
CA PHE A 21 -44.16 27.16 -48.46
C PHE A 21 -42.80 26.83 -49.16
N LEU A 22 -42.51 25.51 -49.22
CA LEU A 22 -42.29 24.58 -50.37
C LEU A 22 -41.16 24.70 -51.45
N SER A 23 -40.39 23.59 -51.53
CA SER A 23 -39.97 22.73 -52.69
C SER A 23 -38.92 23.10 -53.76
N HIS A 24 -37.88 22.22 -53.84
CA HIS A 24 -37.32 21.47 -55.00
C HIS A 24 -36.60 22.18 -56.19
N PHE A 25 -35.30 21.89 -56.42
CA PHE A 25 -34.73 21.00 -57.48
C PHE A 25 -33.21 21.20 -57.73
N ALA A 26 -32.50 20.07 -57.88
CA ALA A 26 -31.35 19.72 -58.75
C ALA A 26 -30.04 20.57 -58.91
N ARG A 27 -28.90 19.84 -58.80
CA ARG A 27 -27.53 20.10 -59.32
C ARG A 27 -27.46 19.89 -60.87
N PRO A 28 -26.31 19.99 -61.62
CA PRO A 28 -24.88 20.19 -61.25
C PRO A 28 -24.02 21.08 -62.20
N ALA A 29 -22.74 21.30 -61.82
CA ALA A 29 -21.51 21.14 -62.64
C ALA A 29 -20.41 22.22 -62.46
N LEU A 30 -19.19 21.69 -62.33
CA LEU A 30 -17.82 22.25 -62.27
C LEU A 30 -17.49 23.53 -63.05
N THR A 31 -16.63 24.40 -62.48
CA THR A 31 -15.25 24.67 -62.99
C THR A 31 -14.44 25.57 -62.05
N HIS A 32 -13.14 25.29 -61.96
CA HIS A 32 -12.11 26.05 -61.21
C HIS A 32 -11.80 27.40 -61.86
N PHE A 33 -11.68 28.47 -61.07
CA PHE A 33 -10.70 29.55 -61.30
C PHE A 33 -10.33 30.18 -59.95
N ALA A 34 -9.04 30.18 -59.63
CA ALA A 34 -8.46 30.89 -58.51
C ALA A 34 -8.14 32.34 -58.90
N LEU A 35 -8.49 33.31 -58.06
CA LEU A 35 -7.77 34.58 -57.94
C LEU A 35 -8.14 35.28 -56.62
N ILE A 36 -7.08 35.74 -55.97
CA ILE A 36 -6.96 36.32 -54.63
C ILE A 36 -7.64 37.68 -54.55
N SER A 37 -8.38 37.95 -53.47
CA SER A 37 -8.44 39.29 -52.87
C SER A 37 -8.84 39.24 -51.41
N VAL A 38 -8.07 39.95 -50.61
CA VAL A 38 -8.09 40.03 -49.15
C VAL A 38 -9.24 40.93 -48.70
N CYS A 39 -10.19 40.40 -47.94
CA CYS A 39 -11.09 41.18 -47.10
C CYS A 39 -11.13 40.55 -45.70
N SER A 40 -10.60 41.32 -44.75
CA SER A 40 -10.60 41.11 -43.32
C SER A 40 -12.00 40.83 -42.78
N GLY A 41 -12.26 39.58 -42.39
CA GLY A 41 -13.39 39.21 -41.55
C GLY A 41 -13.02 39.42 -40.08
N LEU A 42 -13.70 40.35 -39.41
CA LEU A 42 -13.82 40.27 -37.95
C LEU A 42 -14.56 38.96 -37.65
N ALA A 43 -13.82 37.94 -37.21
CA ALA A 43 -14.41 36.78 -36.58
C ALA A 43 -14.97 37.24 -35.22
N LEU A 44 -16.28 37.43 -35.17
CA LEU A 44 -17.02 37.54 -33.92
C LEU A 44 -16.74 36.22 -33.17
N HIS A 45 -15.86 36.25 -32.18
CA HIS A 45 -15.69 35.16 -31.24
C HIS A 45 -16.98 35.13 -30.43
N VAL A 46 -17.94 34.34 -30.88
CA VAL A 46 -19.00 33.85 -30.01
C VAL A 46 -18.26 32.96 -29.02
N ALA A 47 -18.00 33.49 -27.82
CA ALA A 47 -17.67 32.66 -26.68
C ALA A 47 -18.85 31.72 -26.50
N THR A 48 -18.72 30.49 -26.98
CA THR A 48 -19.58 29.41 -26.53
C THR A 48 -19.32 29.31 -25.04
N ALA A 49 -20.28 29.75 -24.22
CA ALA A 49 -20.30 29.41 -22.81
C ALA A 49 -20.13 27.88 -22.73
N GLN A 50 -19.01 27.41 -22.22
CA GLN A 50 -18.88 26.00 -21.87
C GLN A 50 -20.00 25.73 -20.88
N ALA A 51 -20.77 24.66 -21.11
CA ALA A 51 -21.86 24.29 -20.24
C ALA A 51 -21.32 24.14 -18.82
N SER A 52 -21.88 24.88 -17.87
CA SER A 52 -21.70 24.65 -16.44
C SER A 52 -21.96 23.17 -16.19
N SER A 53 -20.98 22.44 -15.64
CA SER A 53 -21.20 21.04 -15.26
C SER A 53 -22.38 20.98 -14.28
N THR A 54 -23.50 20.40 -14.72
CA THR A 54 -24.67 20.17 -13.86
C THR A 54 -24.56 18.85 -13.09
N GLN A 55 -23.49 18.08 -13.31
CA GLN A 55 -23.33 16.76 -12.70
C GLN A 55 -22.63 16.88 -11.36
N ALA A 56 -23.34 16.45 -10.31
CA ALA A 56 -22.78 16.31 -8.97
C ALA A 56 -21.62 15.30 -9.00
N PRO A 57 -20.52 15.56 -8.28
CA PRO A 57 -19.46 14.57 -8.09
C PRO A 57 -19.99 13.28 -7.45
N ALA A 58 -19.45 12.12 -7.83
CA ALA A 58 -19.65 10.89 -7.06
C ALA A 58 -18.74 10.95 -5.83
N LEU A 59 -19.32 10.84 -4.64
CA LEU A 59 -18.65 10.92 -3.35
C LEU A 59 -18.49 9.53 -2.74
N LEU A 60 -17.30 9.26 -2.20
CA LEU A 60 -17.01 8.10 -1.37
C LEU A 60 -16.37 8.53 -0.05
N ILE A 61 -16.56 7.71 0.97
CA ILE A 61 -15.69 7.72 2.15
C ILE A 61 -14.36 7.09 1.71
N ASP A 62 -13.27 7.82 1.92
CA ASP A 62 -11.94 7.47 1.40
C ASP A 62 -11.23 6.47 2.33
N GLN A 63 -10.30 6.92 3.17
CA GLN A 63 -9.47 6.07 4.04
C GLN A 63 -9.63 6.41 5.51
N GLY A 64 -8.96 5.62 6.36
CA GLY A 64 -8.35 6.14 7.59
C GLY A 64 -9.33 6.78 8.56
N LEU A 65 -10.57 6.27 8.62
CA LEU A 65 -11.51 6.70 9.64
C LEU A 65 -10.83 6.54 10.98
N ASN A 66 -10.73 7.61 11.75
CA ASN A 66 -10.17 7.52 13.11
C ASN A 66 -11.13 8.18 14.09
N GLY A 67 -10.72 8.31 15.34
CA GLY A 67 -11.58 8.87 16.38
C GLY A 67 -11.97 10.35 16.20
N ASN A 68 -11.40 11.08 15.23
CA ASN A 68 -11.69 12.49 15.05
C ASN A 68 -11.66 13.00 13.60
N THR A 69 -11.51 12.11 12.62
CA THR A 69 -11.36 12.47 11.21
C THR A 69 -12.17 11.52 10.33
N VAL A 70 -12.85 12.10 9.34
CA VAL A 70 -13.44 11.38 8.20
C VAL A 70 -12.77 11.87 6.93
N GLU A 71 -12.19 10.96 6.16
CA GLU A 71 -11.60 11.29 4.87
C GLU A 71 -12.60 11.03 3.74
N LEU A 72 -12.67 11.98 2.81
CA LEU A 72 -13.62 12.01 1.71
C LEU A 72 -12.86 12.10 0.40
N MET A 73 -13.37 11.40 -0.62
CA MET A 73 -12.87 11.49 -1.99
C MET A 73 -14.03 11.53 -2.96
N TRP A 74 -13.86 12.25 -4.07
CA TRP A 74 -14.88 12.32 -5.11
C TRP A 74 -14.30 12.35 -6.52
N THR A 75 -15.14 12.02 -7.50
CA THR A 75 -14.75 12.11 -8.92
C THR A 75 -14.56 13.57 -9.33
N ALA A 76 -13.47 13.86 -10.04
CA ALA A 76 -13.23 15.20 -10.58
C ALA A 76 -14.35 15.61 -11.57
N ALA A 77 -14.86 16.82 -11.43
CA ALA A 77 -15.84 17.40 -12.36
C ALA A 77 -15.13 18.27 -13.43
N PRO A 78 -15.38 18.05 -14.73
CA PRO A 78 -14.77 18.86 -15.79
C PRO A 78 -15.02 20.36 -15.59
N GLY A 79 -13.94 21.15 -15.60
CA GLY A 79 -14.00 22.62 -15.46
C GLY A 79 -14.24 23.14 -14.04
N ALA A 80 -14.31 22.27 -13.02
CA ALA A 80 -14.46 22.71 -11.64
C ALA A 80 -13.22 23.49 -11.17
N SER A 81 -13.45 24.65 -10.58
CA SER A 81 -12.41 25.44 -9.90
C SER A 81 -12.26 25.07 -8.43
N SER A 82 -13.34 24.56 -7.83
CA SER A 82 -13.39 24.09 -6.45
C SER A 82 -14.55 23.13 -6.23
N TYR A 83 -14.59 22.56 -5.04
CA TYR A 83 -15.65 21.71 -4.52
C TYR A 83 -16.05 22.21 -3.14
N ASP A 84 -17.36 22.33 -2.92
CA ASP A 84 -17.94 22.73 -1.65
C ASP A 84 -18.40 21.47 -0.90
N ILE A 85 -17.93 21.31 0.34
CA ILE A 85 -18.11 20.12 1.16
C ILE A 85 -19.10 20.44 2.27
N TYR A 86 -20.12 19.61 2.41
CA TYR A 86 -21.19 19.74 3.37
C TYR A 86 -21.15 18.59 4.36
N ARG A 87 -21.19 18.90 5.65
CA ARG A 87 -21.40 17.96 6.76
C ARG A 87 -22.73 18.28 7.43
N ASP A 88 -23.62 17.29 7.50
CA ASP A 88 -24.96 17.42 8.08
C ASP A 88 -25.76 18.60 7.52
N GLY A 89 -25.59 18.86 6.23
CA GLY A 89 -26.25 19.97 5.50
C GLY A 89 -25.59 21.34 5.67
N ILE A 90 -24.47 21.45 6.38
CA ILE A 90 -23.72 22.69 6.59
C ILE A 90 -22.42 22.63 5.80
N GLN A 91 -22.11 23.65 5.00
CA GLN A 91 -20.83 23.74 4.32
C GLN A 91 -19.70 23.90 5.35
N VAL A 92 -18.75 22.96 5.37
CA VAL A 92 -17.60 22.94 6.28
C VAL A 92 -16.29 23.34 5.62
N ALA A 93 -16.18 23.16 4.30
CA ALA A 93 -14.97 23.49 3.55
C ALA A 93 -15.26 23.81 2.07
N SER A 94 -14.26 24.41 1.42
CA SER A 94 -14.16 24.54 -0.04
C SER A 94 -12.71 24.32 -0.46
N THR A 95 -12.46 23.44 -1.43
CA THR A 95 -11.10 23.07 -1.88
C THR A 95 -11.05 22.83 -3.39
N ALA A 96 -9.88 23.01 -4.00
CA ALA A 96 -9.64 22.61 -5.40
C ALA A 96 -9.30 21.12 -5.54
N ALA A 97 -8.91 20.46 -4.44
CA ALA A 97 -8.58 19.03 -4.42
C ALA A 97 -9.82 18.17 -4.66
N THR A 98 -9.62 16.91 -5.08
CA THR A 98 -10.68 15.90 -5.16
C THR A 98 -10.77 15.01 -3.93
N ASN A 99 -10.17 15.46 -2.82
CA ASN A 99 -10.24 14.83 -1.51
C ASN A 99 -10.28 15.88 -0.40
N TYR A 100 -10.73 15.46 0.78
CA TYR A 100 -10.76 16.30 1.98
C TYR A 100 -10.78 15.45 3.25
N ALA A 101 -9.93 15.79 4.21
CA ALA A 101 -9.93 15.21 5.55
C ALA A 101 -10.66 16.16 6.51
N ASP A 102 -11.88 15.80 6.91
CA ASP A 102 -12.65 16.57 7.87
C ASP A 102 -12.25 16.18 9.30
N SER A 103 -11.50 17.06 9.97
CA SER A 103 -10.88 16.78 11.27
C SER A 103 -11.57 17.52 12.42
N GLY A 104 -11.27 17.10 13.66
CA GLY A 104 -11.86 17.69 14.87
C GLY A 104 -13.29 17.20 15.16
N LEU A 105 -13.65 16.05 14.59
CA LEU A 105 -14.92 15.36 14.83
C LEU A 105 -14.94 14.70 16.23
N ALA A 106 -16.13 14.41 16.72
CA ALA A 106 -16.30 13.63 17.93
C ALA A 106 -16.19 12.13 17.62
N PRO A 107 -15.53 11.32 18.47
CA PRO A 107 -15.42 9.88 18.27
C PRO A 107 -16.77 9.19 18.36
N LEU A 108 -16.89 8.00 17.76
CA LEU A 108 -18.10 7.16 17.75
C LEU A 108 -19.37 7.94 17.37
N THR A 109 -19.23 8.88 16.43
CA THR A 109 -20.32 9.74 15.95
C THR A 109 -20.49 9.57 14.45
N ALA A 110 -21.75 9.34 14.04
CA ALA A 110 -22.12 9.27 12.64
C ALA A 110 -22.32 10.67 12.05
N TYR A 111 -21.73 10.90 10.88
CA TYR A 111 -21.82 12.14 10.12
C TYR A 111 -22.29 11.85 8.70
N SER A 112 -23.03 12.79 8.11
CA SER A 112 -23.46 12.72 6.71
C SER A 112 -22.75 13.77 5.86
N TYR A 113 -22.17 13.34 4.75
CA TYR A 113 -21.39 14.19 3.85
C TYR A 113 -21.99 14.27 2.46
N GLN A 114 -21.89 15.46 1.86
CA GLN A 114 -22.22 15.70 0.46
C GLN A 114 -21.20 16.68 -0.14
N VAL A 115 -21.00 16.60 -1.45
CA VAL A 115 -20.08 17.49 -2.19
C VAL A 115 -20.78 18.06 -3.42
N ALA A 116 -20.55 19.34 -3.70
CA ALA A 116 -20.88 19.96 -4.97
C ALA A 116 -19.63 20.49 -5.65
N SER A 117 -19.61 20.48 -6.97
CA SER A 117 -18.57 21.13 -7.78
C SER A 117 -18.95 22.58 -8.08
N VAL A 118 -17.94 23.46 -8.16
CA VAL A 118 -18.11 24.87 -8.52
C VAL A 118 -17.43 25.12 -9.86
N VAL A 119 -18.21 25.49 -10.87
CA VAL A 119 -17.73 25.83 -12.23
C VAL A 119 -18.10 27.27 -12.53
N ASP A 120 -17.12 28.11 -12.84
CA ASP A 120 -17.32 29.54 -13.12
C ASP A 120 -18.12 30.26 -12.02
N GLY A 121 -17.90 29.88 -10.76
CA GLY A 121 -18.60 30.41 -9.59
C GLY A 121 -20.05 29.92 -9.41
N THR A 122 -20.49 28.95 -10.23
CA THR A 122 -21.81 28.30 -10.11
C THR A 122 -21.64 26.92 -9.49
N GLU A 123 -22.34 26.69 -8.38
CA GLU A 123 -22.40 25.40 -7.70
C GLU A 123 -23.35 24.43 -8.44
N SER A 124 -22.96 23.16 -8.53
CA SER A 124 -23.80 22.09 -9.06
C SER A 124 -24.80 21.57 -8.01
N GLY A 125 -25.55 20.51 -8.35
CA GLY A 125 -26.33 19.79 -7.33
C GLY A 125 -25.42 19.05 -6.35
N LEU A 126 -25.90 18.85 -5.11
CA LEU A 126 -25.19 18.03 -4.12
C LEU A 126 -25.11 16.56 -4.58
N SER A 127 -23.98 15.91 -4.28
CA SER A 127 -23.82 14.47 -4.44
C SER A 127 -24.87 13.67 -3.65
N THR A 128 -25.00 12.38 -3.95
CA THR A 128 -25.61 11.44 -3.01
C THR A 128 -24.87 11.52 -1.67
N ALA A 129 -25.62 11.47 -0.57
CA ALA A 129 -25.03 11.53 0.77
C ALA A 129 -24.26 10.25 1.07
N ALA A 130 -23.04 10.42 1.57
CA ALA A 130 -22.24 9.34 2.15
C ALA A 130 -22.25 9.48 3.68
N THR A 131 -22.37 8.37 4.40
CA THR A 131 -22.35 8.37 5.87
C THR A 131 -21.13 7.64 6.38
N ALA A 132 -20.47 8.20 7.38
CA ALA A 132 -19.37 7.57 8.08
C ALA A 132 -19.53 7.74 9.59
N GLU A 133 -19.14 6.74 10.35
CA GLU A 133 -19.01 6.82 11.80
C GLU A 133 -17.52 6.88 12.15
N THR A 134 -17.09 7.94 12.84
CA THR A 134 -15.73 8.04 13.38
C THR A 134 -15.50 6.93 14.40
N GLN A 135 -14.26 6.52 14.56
CA GLN A 135 -13.94 5.38 15.42
C GLN A 135 -13.84 5.75 16.90
N ALA A 136 -13.49 4.74 17.72
CA ALA A 136 -13.00 5.02 19.06
C ALA A 136 -11.68 5.83 18.98
N PRO A 137 -11.36 6.65 19.98
CA PRO A 137 -10.04 7.27 20.06
C PRO A 137 -8.94 6.21 20.05
N ALA A 138 -7.83 6.51 19.37
CA ALA A 138 -6.64 5.67 19.41
C ALA A 138 -6.16 5.48 20.86
N GLU A 139 -5.61 4.30 21.14
CA GLU A 139 -4.99 4.00 22.42
C GLU A 139 -3.69 4.83 22.54
N THR A 140 -3.45 5.44 23.70
CA THR A 140 -2.27 6.31 23.92
C THR A 140 -1.40 5.91 25.12
N SER A 141 -1.69 4.77 25.75
CA SER A 141 -0.93 4.27 26.90
C SER A 141 0.26 3.46 26.37
N PRO A 142 1.49 3.98 26.46
CA PRO A 142 2.62 3.21 26.00
C PRO A 142 2.85 1.98 26.89
N PRO A 143 3.48 0.92 26.34
CA PRO A 143 3.97 -0.19 27.14
C PRO A 143 4.89 0.26 28.29
N THR A 144 5.05 -0.58 29.30
CA THR A 144 6.04 -0.32 30.36
C THR A 144 7.46 -0.31 29.81
N GLU A 145 8.35 0.47 30.41
CA GLU A 145 9.79 0.42 30.09
C GLU A 145 10.33 -1.02 30.24
N PRO A 146 11.20 -1.51 29.33
CA PRO A 146 11.82 -2.81 29.47
C PRO A 146 12.63 -2.92 30.78
N GLY A 147 12.75 -4.15 31.29
CA GLY A 147 13.59 -4.42 32.45
C GLY A 147 15.09 -4.17 32.18
N ALA A 148 15.93 -4.40 33.19
CA ALA A 148 17.38 -4.21 33.04
C ALA A 148 17.94 -5.05 31.88
N ILE A 149 18.77 -4.42 31.03
CA ILE A 149 19.47 -5.13 29.96
C ILE A 149 20.71 -5.80 30.54
N THR A 150 20.81 -7.11 30.34
CA THR A 150 22.00 -7.91 30.61
C THR A 150 22.76 -8.17 29.31
N VAL A 151 24.09 -8.13 29.40
CA VAL A 151 24.98 -8.32 28.26
C VAL A 151 25.82 -9.57 28.47
N SER A 152 25.89 -10.42 27.45
CA SER A 152 26.72 -11.61 27.43
C SER A 152 27.35 -11.82 26.05
N SER A 153 28.19 -12.85 25.92
CA SER A 153 28.76 -13.28 24.63
C SER A 153 29.43 -12.15 23.83
N VAL A 154 30.23 -11.32 24.52
CA VAL A 154 30.92 -10.17 23.90
C VAL A 154 32.09 -10.66 23.05
N THR A 155 32.00 -10.46 21.74
CA THR A 155 33.04 -10.77 20.76
C THR A 155 33.60 -9.49 20.15
N PRO A 156 34.60 -9.56 19.24
CA PRO A 156 35.05 -8.39 18.49
C PRO A 156 33.99 -7.75 17.58
N SER A 157 32.96 -8.49 17.17
CA SER A 157 31.98 -8.03 16.18
C SER A 157 30.51 -8.21 16.59
N SER A 158 30.25 -8.69 17.82
CA SER A 158 28.90 -8.92 18.31
C SER A 158 28.80 -8.85 19.83
N VAL A 159 27.58 -8.61 20.31
CA VAL A 159 27.19 -8.71 21.72
C VAL A 159 25.83 -9.39 21.80
N LYS A 160 25.49 -10.06 22.90
CA LYS A 160 24.13 -10.55 23.14
C LYS A 160 23.46 -9.71 24.22
N LEU A 161 22.30 -9.15 23.89
CA LEU A 161 21.44 -8.39 24.79
C LEU A 161 20.28 -9.27 25.25
N THR A 162 19.92 -9.22 26.53
CA THR A 162 18.71 -9.86 27.08
C THR A 162 18.07 -8.93 28.11
N TRP A 163 16.74 -8.81 28.09
CA TRP A 163 15.97 -7.95 29.00
C TRP A 163 14.77 -8.69 29.60
N SER A 164 14.16 -8.12 30.64
CA SER A 164 12.85 -8.59 31.12
C SER A 164 11.73 -7.94 30.30
N LYS A 165 10.68 -8.72 30.01
CA LYS A 165 9.56 -8.29 29.17
C LYS A 165 8.79 -7.12 29.81
N SER A 166 8.31 -6.24 28.94
CA SER A 166 7.33 -5.20 29.23
C SER A 166 5.92 -5.79 29.29
N SER A 167 5.00 -5.02 29.87
CA SER A 167 3.56 -5.25 29.81
C SER A 167 2.85 -4.06 29.19
N ASP A 168 1.67 -4.28 28.67
CA ASP A 168 0.81 -3.28 28.04
C ASP A 168 -0.67 -3.59 28.33
N ASN A 169 -1.57 -2.63 28.18
CA ASN A 169 -3.02 -2.83 28.38
C ASN A 169 -3.68 -3.60 27.23
N VAL A 170 -3.11 -3.55 26.02
CA VAL A 170 -3.55 -4.31 24.85
C VAL A 170 -2.58 -5.45 24.57
N LYS A 171 -1.38 -5.15 24.08
CA LYS A 171 -0.27 -6.10 23.92
C LYS A 171 1.04 -5.36 23.62
N VAL A 172 2.15 -6.00 23.97
CA VAL A 172 3.47 -5.60 23.46
C VAL A 172 3.65 -6.24 22.10
N GLU A 173 3.67 -5.41 21.06
CA GLU A 173 3.82 -5.83 19.68
C GLU A 173 5.26 -6.27 19.38
N GLY A 174 6.22 -5.48 19.85
CA GLY A 174 7.63 -5.78 19.66
C GLY A 174 8.56 -4.99 20.56
N TYR A 175 9.85 -5.18 20.33
CA TYR A 175 10.92 -4.38 20.94
C TYR A 175 11.78 -3.74 19.86
N ARG A 176 11.77 -2.41 19.79
CA ARG A 176 12.73 -1.65 19.00
C ARG A 176 14.09 -1.73 19.65
N ILE A 177 15.07 -2.19 18.89
CA ILE A 177 16.47 -2.17 19.25
C ILE A 177 17.11 -0.96 18.58
N LEU A 178 17.75 -0.14 19.40
CA LEU A 178 18.49 1.02 18.94
C LEU A 178 19.97 0.89 19.29
N ARG A 179 20.84 1.51 18.50
CA ARG A 179 22.29 1.54 18.70
C ARG A 179 22.79 2.95 18.45
N GLY A 180 23.62 3.46 19.35
CA GLY A 180 24.40 4.67 19.11
C GLY A 180 25.67 4.31 18.37
N GLY A 181 26.07 5.13 17.40
CA GLY A 181 27.35 4.97 16.72
C GLY A 181 28.53 5.23 17.67
N PRO A 182 29.72 4.72 17.33
CA PRO A 182 30.90 4.83 18.18
C PRO A 182 31.46 6.25 18.28
N THR A 183 31.10 7.11 17.33
CA THR A 183 31.47 8.53 17.25
C THR A 183 30.27 9.47 17.44
N ASP A 184 29.07 8.91 17.59
CA ASP A 184 27.86 9.70 17.72
C ASP A 184 27.78 10.34 19.11
N PRO A 185 27.16 11.52 19.25
CA PRO A 185 26.88 12.09 20.56
C PRO A 185 26.15 11.07 21.45
N ALA A 186 26.49 11.05 22.74
CA ALA A 186 25.81 10.18 23.70
C ALA A 186 24.28 10.42 23.65
N GLY A 187 23.50 9.34 23.48
CA GLY A 187 22.04 9.41 23.33
C GLY A 187 21.54 9.52 21.89
N ALA A 188 22.41 9.68 20.89
CA ALA A 188 22.04 9.60 19.47
C ALA A 188 21.85 8.13 19.04
N LEU A 189 20.77 7.52 19.52
CA LEU A 189 20.40 6.15 19.22
C LEU A 189 19.63 6.08 17.90
N VAL A 190 20.06 5.24 16.98
CA VAL A 190 19.34 4.94 15.73
C VAL A 190 18.71 3.56 15.78
N TYR A 191 17.54 3.42 15.16
CA TYR A 191 16.89 2.13 15.00
C TYR A 191 17.75 1.16 14.18
N ILE A 192 17.82 -0.09 14.62
CA ILE A 192 18.56 -1.13 13.89
C ILE A 192 17.75 -2.40 13.63
N TRP A 193 16.75 -2.70 14.47
CA TRP A 193 15.96 -3.92 14.38
C TRP A 193 14.72 -3.88 15.27
N THR A 194 13.65 -4.58 14.91
CA THR A 194 12.49 -4.85 15.77
C THR A 194 12.42 -6.34 16.07
N ALA A 195 12.45 -6.71 17.35
CA ALA A 195 12.22 -8.10 17.78
C ALA A 195 10.74 -8.30 18.10
N ASP A 196 10.19 -9.49 17.80
CA ASP A 196 8.80 -9.83 18.14
C ASP A 196 8.53 -9.67 19.66
N GLY A 197 7.31 -9.30 20.05
CA GLY A 197 6.97 -8.99 21.45
C GLY A 197 7.13 -10.15 22.44
N PHE A 198 7.17 -11.39 21.95
CA PHE A 198 7.46 -12.56 22.77
C PHE A 198 8.96 -12.84 22.95
N LYS A 199 9.84 -12.22 22.15
CA LYS A 199 11.31 -12.32 22.26
C LYS A 199 11.83 -11.23 23.20
N ASN A 200 12.78 -11.60 24.04
CA ASN A 200 13.42 -10.69 25.00
C ASN A 200 14.96 -10.72 24.90
N THR A 201 15.46 -11.02 23.70
CA THR A 201 16.88 -11.10 23.41
C THR A 201 17.15 -10.68 21.97
N TYR A 202 18.32 -10.07 21.75
CA TYR A 202 18.81 -9.72 20.44
C TYR A 202 20.34 -9.77 20.46
N THR A 203 20.95 -10.21 19.35
CA THR A 203 22.41 -10.27 19.22
C THR A 203 22.82 -9.33 18.08
N PRO A 204 23.14 -8.05 18.37
CA PRO A 204 23.74 -7.18 17.37
C PRO A 204 25.03 -7.80 16.83
N THR A 205 25.16 -7.85 15.51
CA THR A 205 26.37 -8.26 14.78
C THR A 205 26.91 -7.09 13.95
N GLY A 206 28.05 -7.30 13.27
CA GLY A 206 28.68 -6.25 12.45
C GLY A 206 29.14 -5.04 13.27
N LEU A 207 29.61 -5.28 14.49
CA LEU A 207 30.18 -4.24 15.35
C LEU A 207 31.67 -4.06 15.06
N ARG A 208 32.19 -2.85 15.29
CA ARG A 208 33.63 -2.60 15.33
C ARG A 208 34.21 -3.10 16.64
N SER A 209 35.43 -3.62 16.59
CA SER A 209 36.14 -4.22 17.72
C SER A 209 36.75 -3.16 18.64
N GLY A 210 36.94 -3.48 19.91
CA GLY A 210 37.47 -2.56 20.92
C GLY A 210 36.66 -1.28 21.09
N THR A 211 35.40 -1.27 20.66
CA THR A 211 34.59 -0.07 20.47
C THR A 211 33.42 -0.08 21.43
N ALA A 212 33.19 1.06 22.11
CA ALA A 212 32.05 1.24 23.00
C ALA A 212 30.79 1.56 22.19
N TYR A 213 29.72 0.82 22.46
CA TYR A 213 28.40 1.02 21.89
C TYR A 213 27.39 1.23 23.02
N GLN A 214 26.50 2.21 22.82
CA GLN A 214 25.27 2.32 23.61
C GLN A 214 24.15 1.62 22.85
N PHE A 215 23.45 0.69 23.51
CA PHE A 215 22.25 0.05 22.98
C PHE A 215 21.03 0.52 23.75
N GLY A 216 19.92 0.70 23.04
CA GLY A 216 18.60 0.99 23.59
C GLY A 216 17.62 -0.12 23.26
N VAL A 217 16.70 -0.39 24.18
CA VAL A 217 15.53 -1.25 23.95
C VAL A 217 14.29 -0.46 24.35
N GLN A 218 13.31 -0.37 23.44
CA GLN A 218 11.96 0.15 23.70
C GLN A 218 10.94 -0.91 23.34
N ALA A 219 9.89 -1.04 24.14
CA ALA A 219 8.71 -1.77 23.73
C ALA A 219 7.83 -0.87 22.85
N LEU A 220 7.17 -1.46 21.85
CA LEU A 220 6.13 -0.81 21.07
C LEU A 220 4.83 -1.63 21.14
N ASP A 221 3.70 -0.97 21.02
CA ASP A 221 2.37 -1.57 20.87
C ASP A 221 1.87 -1.43 19.40
N PRO A 222 0.68 -1.95 19.07
CA PRO A 222 0.11 -1.82 17.72
C PRO A 222 -0.30 -0.39 17.33
N ASP A 223 -0.52 0.51 18.29
CA ASP A 223 -0.81 1.93 18.04
C ASP A 223 0.46 2.77 17.88
N ASN A 224 1.63 2.10 17.81
CA ASN A 224 2.95 2.71 17.68
C ASN A 224 3.34 3.60 18.89
N ASN A 225 2.71 3.40 20.04
CA ASN A 225 3.16 4.01 21.29
C ASN A 225 4.46 3.33 21.76
N LEU A 226 5.42 4.14 22.18
CA LEU A 226 6.73 3.67 22.60
C LEU A 226 6.92 3.84 24.09
N SER A 227 7.43 2.80 24.73
CA SER A 227 7.89 2.92 26.12
C SER A 227 9.16 3.77 26.23
N PRO A 228 9.51 4.26 27.43
CA PRO A 228 10.83 4.83 27.67
C PRO A 228 11.96 3.89 27.23
N ILE A 229 13.07 4.46 26.75
CA ILE A 229 14.24 3.68 26.31
C ILE A 229 15.00 3.17 27.53
N ARG A 230 15.15 1.84 27.63
CA ARG A 230 16.17 1.24 28.49
C ARG A 230 17.49 1.18 27.74
N THR A 231 18.57 1.74 28.31
CA THR A 231 19.90 1.71 27.67
C THR A 231 20.93 0.89 28.42
N VAL A 232 21.92 0.37 27.71
CA VAL A 232 23.16 -0.21 28.26
C VAL A 232 24.36 0.20 27.41
N THR A 233 25.53 0.35 28.01
CA THR A 233 26.79 0.55 27.28
C THR A 233 27.66 -0.69 27.41
N VAL A 234 28.22 -1.16 26.29
CA VAL A 234 29.15 -2.28 26.24
C VAL A 234 30.29 -1.97 25.28
N THR A 235 31.50 -2.39 25.63
CA THR A 235 32.66 -2.36 24.72
C THR A 235 32.86 -3.74 24.13
N THR A 236 32.94 -3.84 22.80
CA THR A 236 33.32 -5.08 22.11
C THR A 236 34.74 -5.47 22.45
N SER A 237 35.04 -6.76 22.35
CA SER A 237 36.41 -7.26 22.52
C SER A 237 37.32 -6.72 21.41
N THR A 238 38.63 -6.65 21.63
CA THR A 238 39.57 -6.22 20.58
C THR A 238 39.79 -7.32 19.54
N SER A 239 39.90 -6.96 18.27
CA SER A 239 40.37 -7.85 17.20
C SER A 239 41.88 -7.70 16.99
N THR A 240 42.52 -8.74 16.47
CA THR A 240 43.90 -8.68 15.93
C THR A 240 43.92 -8.80 14.41
N ASP A 241 42.76 -8.73 13.78
CA ASP A 241 42.64 -8.81 12.32
C ASP A 241 43.26 -7.58 11.66
N THR A 242 44.01 -7.82 10.59
CA THR A 242 44.70 -6.82 9.78
C THR A 242 44.43 -7.01 8.29
N LEU A 243 43.63 -8.00 7.91
CA LEU A 243 43.32 -8.30 6.53
C LEU A 243 42.07 -7.53 6.12
N PRO A 244 42.14 -6.69 5.07
CA PRO A 244 40.96 -6.03 4.52
C PRO A 244 39.86 -7.02 4.10
N PRO A 245 38.58 -6.64 4.27
CA PRO A 245 37.48 -7.42 3.73
C PRO A 245 37.47 -7.38 2.20
N ALA A 246 36.73 -8.29 1.59
CA ALA A 246 36.41 -8.19 0.17
C ALA A 246 35.51 -6.98 -0.10
N ALA A 247 35.74 -6.29 -1.21
CA ALA A 247 34.79 -5.28 -1.68
C ALA A 247 33.46 -5.96 -2.09
N PRO A 248 32.34 -5.22 -2.10
CA PRO A 248 31.15 -5.67 -2.82
C PRO A 248 31.47 -6.03 -4.27
N SER A 249 30.67 -6.91 -4.88
CA SER A 249 30.81 -7.13 -6.32
C SER A 249 30.54 -5.83 -7.09
N SER A 250 31.47 -5.42 -7.95
CA SER A 250 31.27 -4.22 -8.80
C SER A 250 30.06 -4.36 -9.72
N THR A 251 29.65 -5.58 -10.07
CA THR A 251 28.44 -5.79 -10.89
C THR A 251 27.16 -5.54 -10.09
N SER A 252 27.20 -5.69 -8.76
CA SER A 252 26.04 -5.53 -7.88
C SER A 252 25.68 -4.07 -7.59
N VAL A 253 26.62 -3.13 -7.75
CA VAL A 253 26.37 -1.71 -7.55
C VAL A 253 25.36 -1.23 -8.61
N ALA A 254 24.26 -0.65 -8.20
CA ALA A 254 23.29 -0.01 -9.10
C ALA A 254 23.10 1.43 -8.67
N ILE A 255 23.13 2.32 -9.67
CA ILE A 255 22.95 3.76 -9.49
C ILE A 255 21.63 4.12 -10.16
N LYS A 256 20.72 4.70 -9.41
CA LYS A 256 19.38 5.07 -9.84
C LYS A 256 19.19 6.56 -9.57
N PRO A 257 19.33 7.44 -10.57
CA PRO A 257 18.90 8.83 -10.43
C PRO A 257 17.46 8.88 -9.92
N PHE A 258 17.21 9.61 -8.82
CA PHE A 258 15.89 9.67 -8.20
C PHE A 258 15.19 10.98 -8.54
N SER A 259 15.83 12.11 -8.29
CA SER A 259 15.28 13.44 -8.55
C SER A 259 16.36 14.36 -9.11
N PRO A 260 16.07 15.66 -9.36
CA PRO A 260 17.10 16.62 -9.73
C PRO A 260 18.19 16.81 -8.67
N THR A 261 17.94 16.40 -7.42
CA THR A 261 18.86 16.61 -6.30
C THR A 261 19.25 15.34 -5.58
N ARG A 262 18.84 14.16 -6.09
CA ARG A 262 19.05 12.88 -5.43
C ARG A 262 19.43 11.77 -6.40
N ILE A 263 20.45 11.00 -6.04
CA ILE A 263 20.80 9.72 -6.66
C ILE A 263 20.75 8.63 -5.59
N ASP A 264 20.03 7.55 -5.87
CA ASP A 264 20.02 6.37 -5.02
C ASP A 264 21.04 5.34 -5.50
N LEU A 265 21.71 4.73 -4.53
CA LEU A 265 22.65 3.65 -4.72
C LEU A 265 22.13 2.41 -4.02
N THR A 266 22.28 1.26 -4.67
CA THR A 266 22.10 -0.06 -4.06
C THR A 266 23.28 -0.94 -4.40
N TRP A 267 23.71 -1.84 -3.52
CA TRP A 267 24.76 -2.82 -3.81
C TRP A 267 24.47 -4.18 -3.17
N GLY A 268 25.20 -5.20 -3.57
CA GLY A 268 25.20 -6.50 -2.89
C GLY A 268 26.14 -6.47 -1.68
N ALA A 269 25.87 -7.29 -0.67
CA ALA A 269 26.78 -7.41 0.47
C ALA A 269 28.17 -7.92 0.04
N SER A 270 29.20 -7.56 0.81
CA SER A 270 30.51 -8.21 0.70
C SER A 270 30.41 -9.72 1.00
N SER A 271 31.32 -10.50 0.44
CA SER A 271 31.47 -11.92 0.78
C SER A 271 32.18 -12.16 2.12
N SER A 272 32.80 -11.14 2.71
CA SER A 272 33.42 -11.23 4.03
C SER A 272 32.34 -11.29 5.13
N SER A 273 32.51 -12.15 6.12
CA SER A 273 31.53 -12.38 7.19
C SER A 273 31.61 -11.40 8.35
N ASP A 274 32.66 -10.57 8.39
CA ASP A 274 33.01 -9.68 9.49
C ASP A 274 32.87 -8.20 9.12
N VAL A 275 32.19 -7.88 8.01
CA VAL A 275 31.86 -6.51 7.63
C VAL A 275 31.07 -5.81 8.74
N SER A 276 31.42 -4.56 9.01
CA SER A 276 30.78 -3.68 10.00
C SER A 276 30.14 -2.43 9.40
N GLY A 277 30.44 -2.12 8.14
CA GLY A 277 29.83 -1.02 7.41
C GLY A 277 30.35 -0.87 5.99
N TYR A 278 29.90 0.17 5.31
CA TYR A 278 30.34 0.54 3.97
C TYR A 278 30.69 2.03 3.89
N VAL A 279 31.67 2.37 3.06
CA VAL A 279 31.96 3.76 2.68
C VAL A 279 31.50 3.97 1.25
N VAL A 280 30.70 5.02 1.05
CA VAL A 280 30.25 5.45 -0.28
C VAL A 280 31.15 6.58 -0.74
N LEU A 281 31.82 6.36 -1.87
CA LEU A 281 32.66 7.35 -2.52
C LEU A 281 31.89 8.01 -3.65
N ARG A 282 31.93 9.35 -3.73
CA ARG A 282 31.49 10.17 -4.86
C ARG A 282 32.69 10.91 -5.45
N ASP A 283 32.95 10.71 -6.74
CA ASP A 283 34.03 11.36 -7.48
C ASP A 283 35.40 11.18 -6.80
N GLY A 284 35.59 10.01 -6.18
CA GLY A 284 36.80 9.62 -5.45
C GLY A 284 36.90 10.15 -4.01
N GLY A 285 35.98 11.02 -3.56
CA GLY A 285 35.89 11.49 -2.17
C GLY A 285 34.79 10.77 -1.38
N VAL A 286 34.84 10.82 -0.05
CA VAL A 286 33.78 10.21 0.80
C VAL A 286 32.51 11.05 0.71
N ALA A 287 31.41 10.42 0.27
CA ALA A 287 30.07 11.00 0.28
C ALA A 287 29.33 10.68 1.59
N GLY A 288 29.52 9.49 2.13
CA GLY A 288 28.91 9.05 3.39
C GLY A 288 29.38 7.66 3.82
N SER A 289 29.02 7.26 5.03
CA SER A 289 29.19 5.89 5.53
C SER A 289 27.84 5.27 5.87
N VAL A 290 27.74 3.96 5.70
CA VAL A 290 26.58 3.14 6.09
C VAL A 290 27.06 2.12 7.11
N ASP A 291 27.03 2.53 8.37
CA ASP A 291 27.44 1.71 9.52
C ASP A 291 26.22 1.13 10.26
N LEU A 292 25.02 1.72 10.07
CA LEU A 292 23.78 1.37 10.77
C LEU A 292 22.47 1.82 10.11
N PRO A 293 21.44 0.94 10.16
CA PRO A 293 21.61 -0.51 9.99
C PRO A 293 22.48 -0.77 8.75
N MET A 294 23.19 -1.89 8.67
CA MET A 294 24.11 -2.24 7.56
C MET A 294 23.37 -2.50 6.23
N ARG A 295 22.55 -1.54 5.81
CA ARG A 295 21.81 -1.52 4.56
C ARG A 295 22.81 -1.45 3.43
N THR A 296 22.45 -2.07 2.33
CA THR A 296 23.22 -1.96 1.10
C THR A 296 22.58 -0.93 0.17
N THR A 297 22.13 0.18 0.75
CA THR A 297 21.48 1.30 0.07
C THR A 297 22.00 2.64 0.63
N TYR A 298 22.03 3.67 -0.22
CA TYR A 298 22.39 5.04 0.17
C TYR A 298 21.71 6.04 -0.76
N SER A 299 21.16 7.12 -0.20
CA SER A 299 20.57 8.22 -0.97
C SER A 299 21.49 9.43 -0.88
N ASP A 300 22.15 9.76 -1.99
CA ASP A 300 23.02 10.93 -2.09
C ASP A 300 22.16 12.16 -2.46
N ASN A 301 21.92 13.01 -1.47
CA ASN A 301 21.03 14.17 -1.55
C ASN A 301 21.80 15.49 -1.75
N GLY A 302 21.04 16.55 -2.08
CA GLY A 302 21.60 17.91 -2.22
C GLY A 302 22.46 18.10 -3.47
N LEU A 303 22.32 17.21 -4.46
CA LEU A 303 23.06 17.26 -5.72
C LEU A 303 22.51 18.36 -6.64
N ALA A 304 23.36 18.83 -7.57
CA ALA A 304 22.92 19.76 -8.60
C ALA A 304 22.17 19.03 -9.73
N PRO A 305 21.11 19.62 -10.32
CA PRO A 305 20.38 19.02 -11.45
C PRO A 305 21.26 18.75 -12.68
N GLY A 306 20.95 17.67 -13.41
CA GLY A 306 21.64 17.27 -14.65
C GLY A 306 23.14 16.98 -14.50
N THR A 307 23.63 16.76 -13.28
CA THR A 307 25.06 16.60 -12.98
C THR A 307 25.41 15.12 -12.87
N THR A 308 26.48 14.72 -13.57
CA THR A 308 27.01 13.36 -13.50
C THR A 308 28.00 13.23 -12.35
N HIS A 309 27.80 12.20 -11.54
CA HIS A 309 28.69 11.77 -10.48
C HIS A 309 29.10 10.31 -10.68
N SER A 310 30.31 9.98 -10.24
CA SER A 310 30.85 8.62 -10.22
C SER A 310 30.82 8.07 -8.80
N TYR A 311 30.36 6.84 -8.63
CA TYR A 311 30.22 6.21 -7.32
C TYR A 311 30.95 4.88 -7.21
N SER A 312 31.62 4.67 -6.09
CA SER A 312 32.25 3.41 -5.71
C SER A 312 31.94 3.08 -4.25
N ILE A 313 31.94 1.80 -3.92
CA ILE A 313 31.67 1.31 -2.56
C ILE A 313 32.92 0.60 -2.03
N GLU A 314 33.26 0.88 -0.77
CA GLU A 314 34.26 0.14 0.00
C GLU A 314 33.55 -0.57 1.16
N ALA A 315 33.98 -1.79 1.48
CA ALA A 315 33.55 -2.48 2.70
C ALA A 315 34.53 -2.19 3.84
N VAL A 316 34.00 -2.03 5.04
CA VAL A 316 34.78 -1.87 6.27
C VAL A 316 34.49 -3.06 7.17
N ASP A 317 35.52 -3.72 7.69
CA ASP A 317 35.36 -4.86 8.58
C ASP A 317 35.24 -4.46 10.07
N SER A 318 35.08 -5.45 10.94
CA SER A 318 35.00 -5.24 12.39
C SER A 318 36.30 -4.74 13.01
N ALA A 319 37.46 -4.98 12.43
CA ALA A 319 38.74 -4.42 12.89
C ALA A 319 38.96 -2.98 12.36
N GLY A 320 38.16 -2.53 11.40
CA GLY A 320 38.28 -1.23 10.75
C GLY A 320 39.15 -1.25 9.49
N ASN A 321 39.54 -2.43 8.98
CA ASN A 321 40.23 -2.52 7.70
C ASN A 321 39.25 -2.23 6.56
N ILE A 322 39.74 -1.58 5.50
CA ILE A 322 38.93 -1.10 4.38
C ILE A 322 39.33 -1.86 3.12
N SER A 323 38.35 -2.38 2.38
CA SER A 323 38.57 -3.06 1.11
C SER A 323 39.11 -2.11 0.04
N VAL A 324 39.55 -2.66 -1.09
CA VAL A 324 39.61 -1.85 -2.32
C VAL A 324 38.22 -1.36 -2.71
N ALA A 325 38.13 -0.21 -3.40
CA ALA A 325 36.87 0.29 -3.93
C ALA A 325 36.38 -0.54 -5.12
N THR A 326 35.05 -0.64 -5.28
CA THR A 326 34.47 -1.16 -6.53
C THR A 326 34.84 -0.30 -7.74
N THR A 327 34.77 -0.87 -8.95
CA THR A 327 34.85 -0.08 -10.18
C THR A 327 33.77 1.01 -10.16
N PRO A 328 34.12 2.29 -10.44
CA PRO A 328 33.16 3.38 -10.40
C PRO A 328 32.00 3.18 -11.38
N LYS A 329 30.78 3.52 -10.94
CA LYS A 329 29.59 3.62 -11.78
C LYS A 329 29.06 5.05 -11.80
N ASN A 330 28.74 5.54 -13.00
CA ASN A 330 28.25 6.89 -13.17
C ASN A 330 26.72 6.94 -13.04
N GLY A 331 26.21 7.99 -12.42
CA GLY A 331 24.80 8.38 -12.44
C GLY A 331 24.67 9.88 -12.67
N THR A 332 23.61 10.29 -13.38
CA THR A 332 23.33 11.70 -13.64
C THR A 332 22.00 12.04 -13.00
N THR A 333 21.96 13.06 -12.13
CA THR A 333 20.71 13.57 -11.57
C THR A 333 19.74 13.98 -12.69
N LEU A 334 18.45 14.00 -12.39
CA LEU A 334 17.46 14.45 -13.35
C LEU A 334 17.63 15.95 -13.64
N ALA A 335 17.15 16.41 -14.80
CA ALA A 335 17.12 17.83 -15.10
C ALA A 335 16.14 18.56 -14.17
N ALA A 336 16.39 19.83 -13.88
CA ALA A 336 15.52 20.63 -13.01
C ALA A 336 14.08 20.68 -13.55
N GLY A 337 13.10 20.53 -12.65
CA GLY A 337 11.67 20.58 -13.00
C GLY A 337 11.16 19.37 -13.79
N ARG A 338 11.98 18.33 -14.01
CA ARG A 338 11.53 17.10 -14.66
C ARG A 338 10.84 16.21 -13.63
N ILE A 339 9.52 16.07 -13.75
CA ILE A 339 8.71 15.11 -12.99
C ILE A 339 8.91 13.69 -13.57
N ARG A 340 8.80 12.69 -12.71
CA ARG A 340 8.70 11.28 -13.08
C ARG A 340 7.66 10.59 -12.21
N ILE A 341 7.08 9.52 -12.72
CA ILE A 341 6.31 8.59 -11.90
C ILE A 341 7.29 7.63 -11.25
N ALA A 342 7.46 7.75 -9.93
CA ALA A 342 8.44 7.02 -9.16
C ALA A 342 7.89 5.67 -8.67
N ARG A 343 6.58 5.59 -8.38
CA ARG A 343 5.88 4.38 -7.92
C ARG A 343 4.48 4.31 -8.54
N GLY A 344 3.98 3.10 -8.77
CA GLY A 344 2.67 2.86 -9.39
C GLY A 344 2.68 2.93 -10.92
N PRO A 345 1.49 3.04 -11.57
CA PRO A 345 0.19 3.11 -10.93
C PRO A 345 -0.25 1.80 -10.25
N LEU A 346 -1.21 1.91 -9.33
CA LEU A 346 -1.84 0.80 -8.63
C LEU A 346 -3.34 1.07 -8.47
N ALA A 347 -4.18 0.08 -8.78
CA ALA A 347 -5.62 0.13 -8.51
C ALA A 347 -5.93 -0.49 -7.14
N GLN A 348 -6.77 0.19 -6.34
CA GLN A 348 -7.14 -0.20 -4.99
C GLN A 348 -8.62 0.11 -4.73
N SER A 349 -9.22 -0.55 -3.73
CA SER A 349 -10.63 -0.34 -3.33
C SER A 349 -11.60 -0.33 -4.52
N THR A 350 -11.39 -1.24 -5.47
CA THR A 350 -12.22 -1.35 -6.67
C THR A 350 -13.59 -1.91 -6.31
N THR A 351 -14.64 -1.19 -6.68
CA THR A 351 -16.03 -1.60 -6.56
C THR A 351 -16.59 -2.01 -7.92
N ALA A 352 -17.90 -2.26 -7.99
CA ALA A 352 -18.59 -2.52 -9.25
C ALA A 352 -18.70 -1.27 -10.14
N ASP A 353 -18.51 -0.07 -9.59
CA ASP A 353 -18.78 1.21 -10.25
C ASP A 353 -17.67 2.25 -10.11
N SER A 354 -16.58 1.92 -9.41
CA SER A 354 -15.47 2.84 -9.22
C SER A 354 -14.17 2.12 -8.88
N SER A 355 -13.04 2.83 -8.96
CA SER A 355 -11.75 2.36 -8.47
C SER A 355 -10.87 3.53 -8.04
N ARG A 356 -10.04 3.34 -7.02
CA ARG A 356 -9.01 4.30 -6.63
C ARG A 356 -7.73 3.97 -7.37
N VAL A 357 -7.12 4.99 -7.98
CA VAL A 357 -5.85 4.87 -8.68
C VAL A 357 -4.79 5.66 -7.92
N VAL A 358 -3.72 4.98 -7.54
CA VAL A 358 -2.67 5.49 -6.64
C VAL A 358 -1.31 5.46 -7.33
N TRP A 359 -0.54 6.55 -7.20
CA TRP A 359 0.84 6.61 -7.69
C TRP A 359 1.65 7.70 -6.97
N TRP A 360 2.98 7.70 -7.17
CA TRP A 360 3.87 8.71 -6.62
C TRP A 360 4.72 9.35 -7.69
N THR A 361 5.00 10.64 -7.50
CA THR A 361 5.97 11.41 -8.27
C THR A 361 7.17 11.80 -7.43
N ASP A 362 8.30 12.07 -8.07
CA ASP A 362 9.54 12.51 -7.39
C ASP A 362 9.54 14.00 -7.02
N LEU A 363 8.57 14.77 -7.54
CA LEU A 363 8.36 16.18 -7.28
C LEU A 363 6.85 16.46 -7.21
N PRO A 364 6.38 17.36 -6.32
CA PRO A 364 4.96 17.65 -6.23
C PRO A 364 4.39 18.10 -7.58
N SER A 365 3.32 17.46 -8.02
CA SER A 365 2.64 17.77 -9.28
C SER A 365 1.13 17.64 -9.17
N GLN A 366 0.39 18.22 -10.12
CA GLN A 366 -1.04 17.92 -10.25
C GLN A 366 -1.24 16.43 -10.56
N SER A 367 -2.44 15.92 -10.29
CA SER A 367 -2.82 14.54 -10.56
C SER A 367 -3.68 14.47 -11.82
N VAL A 368 -3.29 13.64 -12.81
CA VAL A 368 -4.06 13.40 -14.02
C VAL A 368 -4.27 11.91 -14.21
N VAL A 369 -5.53 11.49 -14.39
CA VAL A 369 -5.87 10.11 -14.79
C VAL A 369 -6.68 10.18 -16.07
N THR A 370 -6.24 9.44 -17.09
CA THR A 370 -7.05 9.23 -18.31
C THR A 370 -7.44 7.76 -18.39
N PHE A 371 -8.72 7.45 -18.59
CA PHE A 371 -9.24 6.09 -18.59
C PHE A 371 -10.37 5.88 -19.61
N GLY A 372 -10.69 4.62 -19.91
CA GLY A 372 -11.86 4.25 -20.70
C GLY A 372 -11.90 2.77 -21.09
N GLU A 373 -13.04 2.34 -21.64
CA GLU A 373 -13.25 0.96 -22.09
C GLU A 373 -12.73 0.79 -23.53
N GLY A 374 -11.70 -0.04 -23.71
CA GLY A 374 -11.07 -0.31 -25.01
C GLY A 374 -10.33 0.88 -25.66
N SER A 375 -10.47 2.09 -25.11
CA SER A 375 -9.70 3.29 -25.46
C SER A 375 -9.82 4.36 -24.38
N LEU A 376 -8.78 5.18 -24.23
CA LEU A 376 -8.73 6.28 -23.26
C LEU A 376 -9.60 7.45 -23.72
N THR A 377 -10.74 7.67 -23.06
CA THR A 377 -11.76 8.63 -23.50
C THR A 377 -12.12 9.69 -22.45
N THR A 378 -11.88 9.40 -21.17
CA THR A 378 -12.21 10.29 -20.05
C THR A 378 -10.92 10.73 -19.36
N GLN A 379 -10.77 12.02 -19.09
CA GLN A 379 -9.64 12.57 -18.34
C GLN A 379 -10.14 13.31 -17.10
N LEU A 380 -9.52 13.01 -15.96
CA LEU A 380 -9.74 13.64 -14.67
C LEU A 380 -8.47 14.38 -14.25
N VAL A 381 -8.64 15.53 -13.60
CA VAL A 381 -7.54 16.37 -13.11
C VAL A 381 -7.85 16.84 -11.69
N ASP A 382 -6.91 16.60 -10.77
CA ASP A 382 -6.80 17.32 -9.50
C ASP A 382 -5.62 18.30 -9.61
N PRO A 383 -5.85 19.63 -9.58
CA PRO A 383 -4.82 20.62 -9.78
C PRO A 383 -3.87 20.81 -8.59
N VAL A 384 -4.15 20.21 -7.43
CA VAL A 384 -3.37 20.42 -6.20
C VAL A 384 -2.05 19.64 -6.28
N PRO A 385 -0.88 20.31 -6.20
CA PRO A 385 0.41 19.62 -6.26
C PRO A 385 0.66 18.70 -5.07
N THR A 386 0.91 17.42 -5.33
CA THR A 386 1.22 16.39 -4.31
C THR A 386 2.29 15.43 -4.82
N LEU A 387 2.95 14.72 -3.91
CA LEU A 387 3.87 13.62 -4.22
C LEU A 387 3.15 12.28 -4.32
N ARG A 388 2.15 12.07 -3.44
CA ARG A 388 1.29 10.89 -3.43
C ARG A 388 -0.04 11.29 -4.02
N HIS A 389 -0.40 10.66 -5.13
CA HIS A 389 -1.61 10.94 -5.86
C HIS A 389 -2.59 9.81 -5.63
N VAL A 390 -3.83 10.16 -5.32
CA VAL A 390 -4.96 9.24 -5.27
C VAL A 390 -6.13 9.89 -5.99
N MET A 391 -6.70 9.18 -6.96
CA MET A 391 -7.81 9.67 -7.76
C MET A 391 -8.90 8.61 -7.84
N LEU A 392 -10.16 9.03 -7.65
CA LEU A 392 -11.32 8.18 -7.87
C LEU A 392 -11.74 8.23 -9.34
N ILE A 393 -11.68 7.08 -10.02
CA ILE A 393 -12.24 6.93 -11.36
C ILE A 393 -13.65 6.33 -11.29
N GLY A 394 -14.57 6.90 -12.07
CA GLY A 394 -15.96 6.47 -12.15
C GLY A 394 -16.87 7.55 -12.74
N PRO A 395 -18.16 7.25 -12.95
CA PRO A 395 -18.78 5.93 -12.76
C PRO A 395 -18.28 4.90 -13.80
N LEU A 396 -18.16 3.65 -13.38
CA LEU A 396 -17.74 2.49 -14.17
C LEU A 396 -18.88 1.47 -14.29
N SER A 397 -18.77 0.56 -15.25
CA SER A 397 -19.69 -0.56 -15.45
C SER A 397 -19.18 -1.80 -14.72
N PRO A 398 -20.04 -2.53 -13.97
CA PRO A 398 -19.65 -3.76 -13.29
C PRO A 398 -19.03 -4.83 -14.20
N GLY A 399 -18.08 -5.60 -13.67
CA GLY A 399 -17.39 -6.67 -14.40
C GLY A 399 -16.67 -6.25 -15.68
N THR A 400 -16.40 -4.95 -15.86
CA THR A 400 -15.80 -4.39 -17.07
C THR A 400 -14.32 -4.04 -16.84
N THR A 401 -13.48 -4.32 -17.82
CA THR A 401 -12.06 -3.92 -17.81
C THR A 401 -11.90 -2.55 -18.45
N TYR A 402 -11.30 -1.64 -17.71
CA TYR A 402 -10.94 -0.29 -18.17
C TYR A 402 -9.42 -0.19 -18.34
N GLU A 403 -8.99 0.46 -19.41
CA GLU A 403 -7.62 0.92 -19.58
C GLU A 403 -7.46 2.27 -18.90
N TYR A 404 -6.30 2.53 -18.30
CA TYR A 404 -5.99 3.82 -17.72
C TYR A 404 -4.49 4.17 -17.77
N GLN A 405 -4.21 5.46 -17.67
CA GLN A 405 -2.88 6.03 -17.50
C GLN A 405 -2.92 7.14 -16.45
N VAL A 406 -1.84 7.27 -15.70
CA VAL A 406 -1.67 8.32 -14.68
C VAL A 406 -0.54 9.27 -15.05
N GLY A 407 -0.53 10.47 -14.47
CA GLY A 407 0.49 11.47 -14.75
C GLY A 407 0.19 12.83 -14.16
N ASP A 408 0.82 13.86 -14.73
CA ASP A 408 0.66 15.27 -14.37
C ASP A 408 0.13 16.12 -15.54
N GLY A 409 -0.21 15.49 -16.67
CA GLY A 409 -0.60 16.15 -17.92
C GLY A 409 0.54 16.38 -18.91
N VAL A 410 1.79 16.13 -18.51
CA VAL A 410 2.98 16.15 -19.38
C VAL A 410 3.66 14.78 -19.40
N VAL A 411 3.95 14.25 -18.22
CA VAL A 411 4.41 12.89 -17.98
C VAL A 411 3.19 11.99 -17.89
N THR A 412 3.31 10.80 -18.47
CA THR A 412 2.24 9.80 -18.45
C THR A 412 2.85 8.42 -18.24
N SER A 413 2.18 7.58 -17.45
CA SER A 413 2.57 6.19 -17.24
C SER A 413 2.43 5.36 -18.52
N GLY A 414 2.97 4.14 -18.48
CA GLY A 414 2.49 3.09 -19.39
C GLY A 414 0.99 2.80 -19.17
N LEU A 415 0.40 2.09 -20.12
CA LEU A 415 -0.99 1.64 -20.01
C LEU A 415 -1.11 0.63 -18.86
N ALA A 416 -2.10 0.83 -18.01
CA ALA A 416 -2.54 -0.09 -16.97
C ALA A 416 -4.02 -0.42 -17.19
N THR A 417 -4.52 -1.47 -16.54
CA THR A 417 -5.93 -1.84 -16.57
C THR A 417 -6.49 -2.08 -15.19
N VAL A 418 -7.79 -1.94 -15.04
CA VAL A 418 -8.51 -2.35 -13.84
C VAL A 418 -9.81 -3.03 -14.25
N THR A 419 -10.13 -4.15 -13.64
CA THR A 419 -11.41 -4.84 -13.81
C THR A 419 -12.27 -4.57 -12.58
N THR A 420 -13.41 -3.92 -12.77
CA THR A 420 -14.38 -3.65 -11.70
C THR A 420 -14.99 -4.94 -11.15
N ALA A 421 -15.45 -4.90 -9.91
CA ALA A 421 -16.13 -6.03 -9.30
C ALA A 421 -17.29 -6.53 -10.18
N ALA A 422 -17.34 -7.86 -10.37
CA ALA A 422 -18.35 -8.48 -11.22
C ALA A 422 -19.74 -8.45 -10.57
N LEU A 423 -20.79 -8.56 -11.39
CA LEU A 423 -22.15 -8.79 -10.88
C LEU A 423 -22.32 -10.23 -10.38
N SER A 424 -23.21 -10.41 -9.41
CA SER A 424 -23.62 -11.73 -8.91
C SER A 424 -24.01 -12.68 -10.05
N GLY A 425 -23.64 -13.96 -9.92
CA GLY A 425 -23.77 -14.99 -10.95
C GLY A 425 -22.61 -15.07 -11.96
N THR A 426 -21.66 -14.12 -11.94
CA THR A 426 -20.48 -14.15 -12.82
C THR A 426 -19.35 -14.92 -12.15
N THR A 427 -18.72 -15.84 -12.89
CA THR A 427 -17.50 -16.51 -12.42
C THR A 427 -16.31 -15.56 -12.48
N PHE A 428 -15.53 -15.50 -11.40
CA PHE A 428 -14.29 -14.73 -11.34
C PHE A 428 -13.23 -15.49 -10.52
N SER A 429 -11.98 -15.03 -10.59
CA SER A 429 -10.88 -15.59 -9.80
C SER A 429 -10.05 -14.49 -9.15
N PHE A 430 -9.44 -14.80 -8.01
CA PHE A 430 -8.46 -13.94 -7.34
C PHE A 430 -7.28 -14.75 -6.79
N ALA A 431 -6.14 -14.07 -6.62
CA ALA A 431 -4.96 -14.63 -5.97
C ALA A 431 -4.97 -14.29 -4.47
N ALA A 432 -4.74 -15.28 -3.63
CA ALA A 432 -4.51 -15.12 -2.19
C ALA A 432 -3.06 -15.46 -1.85
N ILE A 433 -2.37 -14.57 -1.12
CA ILE A 433 -0.94 -14.72 -0.81
C ILE A 433 -0.57 -14.01 0.50
N GLY A 434 0.26 -14.63 1.34
CA GLY A 434 0.76 -14.05 2.59
C GLY A 434 2.27 -14.18 2.74
N ASP A 435 2.82 -13.42 3.68
CA ASP A 435 4.20 -13.58 4.16
C ASP A 435 5.26 -13.43 3.05
N PHE A 436 5.21 -12.28 2.39
CA PHE A 436 6.10 -11.87 1.30
C PHE A 436 6.63 -10.44 1.55
N GLY A 437 7.33 -9.82 0.59
CA GLY A 437 7.97 -8.53 0.81
C GLY A 437 9.35 -8.64 1.45
N GLY A 438 10.02 -9.77 1.27
CA GLY A 438 11.42 -10.00 1.66
C GLY A 438 12.44 -9.79 0.53
N ASN A 439 11.97 -9.49 -0.69
CA ASN A 439 12.77 -9.41 -1.93
C ASN A 439 13.48 -10.74 -2.23
N SER A 440 12.77 -11.87 -2.08
CA SER A 440 13.33 -13.20 -2.37
C SER A 440 13.10 -13.63 -3.83
N PRO A 441 13.86 -14.61 -4.35
CA PRO A 441 13.57 -15.20 -5.65
C PRO A 441 12.22 -15.93 -5.72
N GLY A 442 11.75 -16.51 -4.62
CA GLY A 442 10.46 -17.21 -4.54
C GLY A 442 9.28 -16.26 -4.64
N GLU A 443 9.40 -15.11 -3.98
CA GLU A 443 8.44 -14.01 -4.09
C GLU A 443 8.33 -13.48 -5.52
N LEU A 444 9.46 -13.24 -6.20
CA LEU A 444 9.46 -12.82 -7.60
C LEU A 444 8.76 -13.84 -8.50
N GLN A 445 8.97 -15.13 -8.24
CA GLN A 445 8.31 -16.19 -8.99
C GLN A 445 6.79 -16.18 -8.75
N ASN A 446 6.34 -16.05 -7.51
CA ASN A 446 4.91 -15.91 -7.20
C ASN A 446 4.31 -14.70 -7.89
N ALA A 447 4.93 -13.53 -7.80
CA ALA A 447 4.47 -12.31 -8.48
C ALA A 447 4.37 -12.49 -10.00
N GLN A 448 5.34 -13.18 -10.62
CA GLN A 448 5.29 -13.51 -12.05
C GLN A 448 4.17 -14.49 -12.41
N ARG A 449 3.84 -15.44 -11.52
CA ARG A 449 2.76 -16.41 -11.73
C ARG A 449 1.40 -15.74 -11.60
N ILE A 450 1.21 -14.91 -10.58
CA ILE A 450 0.00 -14.10 -10.39
C ILE A 450 -0.22 -13.19 -11.59
N ASN A 451 0.81 -12.45 -12.00
CA ASN A 451 0.77 -11.60 -13.20
C ASN A 451 0.37 -12.35 -14.49
N ALA A 452 0.71 -13.63 -14.61
CA ALA A 452 0.39 -14.46 -15.77
C ALA A 452 -0.94 -15.22 -15.62
N ASP A 453 -1.62 -15.06 -14.50
CA ASP A 453 -2.89 -15.68 -14.19
C ASP A 453 -4.06 -14.87 -14.78
N THR A 454 -5.26 -15.44 -14.66
CA THR A 454 -6.56 -14.85 -14.98
C THR A 454 -7.25 -14.23 -13.76
N THR A 455 -6.49 -13.91 -12.71
CA THR A 455 -7.02 -13.30 -11.49
C THR A 455 -7.38 -11.84 -11.73
N GLN A 456 -8.44 -11.37 -11.07
CA GLN A 456 -8.92 -9.99 -11.19
C GLN A 456 -8.37 -9.08 -10.10
N PHE A 457 -8.00 -9.66 -8.95
CA PHE A 457 -7.39 -8.96 -7.84
C PHE A 457 -6.48 -9.89 -7.03
N ILE A 458 -5.61 -9.27 -6.25
CA ILE A 458 -4.75 -9.90 -5.26
C ILE A 458 -5.29 -9.54 -3.88
N GLN A 459 -5.69 -10.55 -3.10
CA GLN A 459 -6.01 -10.43 -1.69
C GLN A 459 -4.82 -10.94 -0.89
N THR A 460 -4.14 -10.06 -0.16
CA THR A 460 -3.09 -10.54 0.75
C THR A 460 -3.70 -11.09 2.03
N VAL A 461 -3.00 -11.98 2.73
CA VAL A 461 -3.47 -12.51 4.01
C VAL A 461 -2.70 -11.97 5.22
N GLY A 462 -1.77 -11.03 5.01
CA GLY A 462 -0.94 -10.39 6.03
C GLY A 462 0.56 -10.52 5.73
N ASP A 463 1.37 -9.75 6.46
CA ASP A 463 2.83 -9.71 6.34
C ASP A 463 3.29 -9.46 4.91
N ASN A 464 2.96 -8.27 4.43
CA ASN A 464 3.15 -7.79 3.07
C ASN A 464 4.57 -7.22 2.85
N ILE A 465 5.30 -6.97 3.93
CA ILE A 465 6.62 -6.36 3.93
C ILE A 465 7.49 -6.91 5.07
N TYR A 466 8.74 -7.27 4.76
CA TYR A 466 9.72 -7.75 5.74
C TYR A 466 11.02 -6.94 5.69
N PRO A 467 11.76 -6.83 6.80
CA PRO A 467 11.46 -7.40 8.12
C PRO A 467 10.47 -6.56 8.95
N ASP A 468 10.15 -5.36 8.48
CA ASP A 468 9.24 -4.44 9.13
C ASP A 468 8.61 -3.48 8.09
N GLY A 469 7.44 -2.95 8.43
CA GLY A 469 6.69 -1.95 7.65
C GLY A 469 7.15 -0.52 7.87
N ARG A 470 8.47 -0.28 8.03
CA ARG A 470 9.01 1.08 7.97
C ARG A 470 9.41 1.39 6.56
N ASP A 471 8.83 2.44 6.01
CA ASP A 471 9.39 3.06 4.81
C ASP A 471 10.11 4.34 5.25
N PRO A 472 11.40 4.50 4.93
CA PRO A 472 12.04 5.77 5.21
C PRO A 472 11.40 6.86 4.34
N ASP A 473 11.48 8.11 4.78
CA ASP A 473 10.88 9.26 4.07
C ASP A 473 11.19 9.23 2.57
N PHE A 474 10.14 9.02 1.78
CA PHE A 474 10.17 8.87 0.32
C PHE A 474 10.92 10.00 -0.39
N VAL A 475 10.90 11.21 0.18
CA VAL A 475 11.56 12.40 -0.39
C VAL A 475 13.07 12.27 -0.30
N ASN A 476 13.57 11.90 0.88
CA ASN A 476 14.99 12.00 1.21
C ASN A 476 15.72 10.66 1.17
N PHE A 477 15.02 9.54 1.22
CA PHE A 477 15.61 8.23 1.38
C PHE A 477 15.03 7.21 0.42
N TYR A 478 15.85 6.22 0.10
CA TYR A 478 15.47 5.08 -0.70
C TYR A 478 14.39 4.27 0.02
N SER A 479 13.21 4.20 -0.60
CA SER A 479 12.09 3.42 -0.09
C SER A 479 12.43 1.93 -0.11
N ASP A 480 12.22 1.28 1.04
CA ASP A 480 12.36 -0.17 1.15
C ASP A 480 11.21 -0.88 0.43
N TYR A 481 10.04 -0.25 0.39
CA TYR A 481 8.86 -0.78 -0.27
C TYR A 481 9.10 -0.86 -1.77
N ASP A 482 9.79 0.13 -2.34
CA ASP A 482 10.18 0.13 -3.76
C ASP A 482 11.06 -1.06 -4.13
N ASN A 483 11.89 -1.56 -3.21
CA ASN A 483 12.79 -2.68 -3.45
C ASN A 483 12.20 -4.04 -3.12
N ARG A 484 11.26 -4.09 -2.18
CA ARG A 484 10.67 -5.32 -1.69
C ARG A 484 9.33 -5.53 -2.36
N LEU A 485 8.29 -4.87 -1.89
CA LEU A 485 6.93 -5.02 -2.40
C LEU A 485 6.78 -4.60 -3.88
N PHE A 486 6.99 -3.31 -4.18
CA PHE A 486 6.64 -2.77 -5.50
C PHE A 486 7.52 -3.33 -6.61
N LYS A 487 8.82 -3.57 -6.37
CA LYS A 487 9.70 -4.19 -7.37
C LYS A 487 9.16 -5.54 -7.86
N GLN A 488 8.66 -6.36 -6.96
CA GLN A 488 8.28 -7.74 -7.25
C GLN A 488 6.92 -7.76 -7.93
N PHE A 489 5.95 -7.02 -7.39
CA PHE A 489 4.56 -7.05 -7.85
C PHE A 489 4.20 -5.99 -8.88
N LYS A 490 5.13 -5.10 -9.27
CA LYS A 490 4.89 -4.02 -10.24
C LYS A 490 4.12 -4.49 -11.47
N ALA A 491 4.47 -5.65 -12.02
CA ALA A 491 3.82 -6.15 -13.22
C ALA A 491 2.35 -6.52 -12.97
N ALA A 492 2.06 -7.25 -11.88
CA ALA A 492 0.69 -7.62 -11.52
C ALA A 492 -0.16 -6.38 -11.14
N PHE A 493 0.45 -5.41 -10.45
CA PHE A 493 -0.19 -4.14 -10.07
C PHE A 493 -0.67 -3.29 -11.25
N LEU A 494 -0.16 -3.54 -12.46
CA LEU A 494 -0.64 -2.84 -13.65
C LEU A 494 -2.01 -3.33 -14.12
N HIS A 495 -2.49 -4.50 -13.72
CA HIS A 495 -3.77 -5.03 -14.19
C HIS A 495 -4.66 -5.66 -13.12
N GLU A 496 -4.16 -5.86 -11.90
CA GLU A 496 -4.92 -6.40 -10.77
C GLU A 496 -5.13 -5.34 -9.68
N THR A 497 -6.34 -5.33 -9.09
CA THR A 497 -6.58 -4.57 -7.88
C THR A 497 -5.81 -5.22 -6.72
N PHE A 498 -5.14 -4.42 -5.89
CA PHE A 498 -4.44 -4.92 -4.70
C PHE A 498 -5.23 -4.60 -3.44
N ILE A 499 -5.51 -5.62 -2.63
CA ILE A 499 -6.28 -5.54 -1.40
C ILE A 499 -5.47 -6.22 -0.31
N THR A 500 -5.15 -5.50 0.77
CA THR A 500 -4.31 -6.04 1.83
C THR A 500 -5.13 -6.53 3.01
N ALA A 501 -4.66 -7.61 3.64
CA ALA A 501 -4.86 -7.86 5.05
C ALA A 501 -3.55 -7.56 5.79
N ASN A 502 -3.62 -7.37 7.10
CA ASN A 502 -2.48 -6.95 7.91
C ASN A 502 -1.98 -8.10 8.79
N GLY A 503 -0.67 -8.14 8.99
CA GLY A 503 0.04 -8.99 9.93
C GLY A 503 1.01 -8.19 10.79
N GLU A 504 1.70 -8.86 11.71
CA GLU A 504 2.54 -8.19 12.69
C GLU A 504 3.68 -7.35 12.07
N LYS A 505 4.13 -7.69 10.85
CA LYS A 505 5.28 -7.00 10.23
C LYS A 505 4.91 -5.60 9.77
N GLU A 506 3.65 -5.35 9.44
CA GLU A 506 3.13 -4.01 9.18
C GLU A 506 3.23 -3.13 10.44
N TYR A 507 2.99 -3.72 11.61
CA TYR A 507 3.05 -3.05 12.92
C TYR A 507 4.46 -2.88 13.48
N PHE A 508 5.46 -3.59 12.95
CA PHE A 508 6.87 -3.33 13.26
C PHE A 508 7.40 -2.03 12.58
N GLY A 509 6.50 -1.32 11.92
CA GLY A 509 6.66 -0.02 11.31
C GLY A 509 6.78 1.16 12.27
N ASP A 510 6.59 2.34 11.70
CA ASP A 510 6.37 3.64 12.33
C ASP A 510 5.00 4.23 11.93
N GLY A 511 4.11 3.37 11.43
CA GLY A 511 2.78 3.72 10.95
C GLY A 511 2.73 4.15 9.47
N THR A 512 3.86 4.24 8.76
CA THR A 512 3.87 4.68 7.35
C THR A 512 3.20 3.69 6.40
N PHE A 513 3.12 2.40 6.76
CA PHE A 513 2.48 1.38 5.94
C PHE A 513 1.07 1.79 5.51
N TRP A 514 0.28 2.31 6.44
CA TRP A 514 -1.12 2.71 6.20
C TRP A 514 -1.21 3.83 5.15
N GLY A 515 -0.29 4.78 5.19
CA GLY A 515 -0.23 5.86 4.21
C GLY A 515 0.11 5.43 2.78
N ASP A 516 0.56 4.19 2.56
CA ASP A 516 0.93 3.67 1.23
C ASP A 516 -0.20 2.93 0.52
N PHE A 517 -1.31 2.65 1.20
CA PHE A 517 -2.47 1.98 0.62
C PHE A 517 -3.71 2.86 0.72
N SER A 518 -4.76 2.50 -0.01
CA SER A 518 -6.06 3.16 -0.08
C SER A 518 -7.12 2.11 0.01
N LEU A 519 -7.33 1.64 1.22
CA LEU A 519 -8.25 0.56 1.53
C LEU A 519 -9.59 1.12 1.99
N PRO A 520 -10.65 0.30 2.00
CA PRO A 520 -11.94 0.74 2.51
C PRO A 520 -11.92 1.01 4.02
N ASN A 521 -12.73 1.96 4.47
CA ASN A 521 -13.07 2.21 5.88
C ASN A 521 -11.85 2.50 6.80
N ASN A 522 -11.63 1.65 7.82
CA ASN A 522 -10.53 1.76 8.79
C ASN A 522 -9.16 1.39 8.21
N GLU A 523 -9.11 0.76 7.03
CA GLU A 523 -7.91 0.11 6.47
C GLU A 523 -7.37 -1.08 7.27
N GLU A 524 -7.64 -1.15 8.58
CA GLU A 524 -7.28 -2.27 9.45
C GLU A 524 -8.21 -3.47 9.22
N TRP A 525 -9.53 -3.24 9.31
CA TRP A 525 -10.56 -4.24 9.02
C TRP A 525 -11.70 -3.62 8.22
N PHE A 526 -12.19 -4.38 7.25
CA PHE A 526 -13.22 -3.93 6.31
C PHE A 526 -13.83 -5.14 5.60
N SER A 527 -14.86 -4.89 4.80
CA SER A 527 -15.45 -5.89 3.92
C SER A 527 -15.69 -5.30 2.54
N TYR A 528 -15.81 -6.17 1.53
CA TYR A 528 -16.15 -5.78 0.17
C TYR A 528 -16.82 -6.94 -0.58
N ASP A 529 -17.58 -6.59 -1.60
CA ASP A 529 -18.27 -7.55 -2.45
C ASP A 529 -17.58 -7.70 -3.81
N TRP A 530 -17.52 -8.94 -4.29
CA TRP A 530 -17.10 -9.25 -5.65
C TRP A 530 -17.95 -10.40 -6.21
N GLY A 531 -18.80 -10.12 -7.19
CA GLY A 531 -19.68 -11.12 -7.80
C GLY A 531 -20.63 -11.76 -6.78
N ASP A 532 -20.46 -13.07 -6.58
CA ASP A 532 -21.25 -13.87 -5.63
C ASP A 532 -20.59 -13.98 -4.23
N ALA A 533 -19.42 -13.36 -4.03
CA ALA A 533 -18.69 -13.41 -2.76
C ALA A 533 -18.75 -12.08 -2.00
N HIS A 534 -19.03 -12.21 -0.71
CA HIS A 534 -18.76 -11.20 0.30
C HIS A 534 -17.49 -11.59 1.04
N ILE A 535 -16.51 -10.69 1.08
CA ILE A 535 -15.19 -10.94 1.66
C ILE A 535 -14.99 -10.00 2.84
N LEU A 536 -14.79 -10.58 4.02
CA LEU A 536 -14.48 -9.89 5.26
C LEU A 536 -12.97 -10.01 5.54
N VAL A 537 -12.30 -8.88 5.69
CA VAL A 537 -10.89 -8.78 6.10
C VAL A 537 -10.84 -8.35 7.55
N MET A 538 -10.23 -9.17 8.39
CA MET A 538 -10.02 -8.95 9.82
C MET A 538 -8.54 -8.74 10.12
N ASP A 539 -8.25 -7.98 11.18
CA ASP A 539 -6.89 -7.70 11.64
C ASP A 539 -6.64 -8.42 12.98
N THR A 540 -5.81 -9.46 12.94
CA THR A 540 -5.47 -10.24 14.14
C THR A 540 -4.43 -9.56 15.04
N GLU A 541 -3.95 -8.39 14.67
CA GLU A 541 -3.06 -7.58 15.50
C GLU A 541 -3.82 -6.52 16.30
N ARG A 542 -5.11 -6.33 16.00
CA ARG A 542 -6.05 -5.48 16.75
C ARG A 542 -6.99 -6.30 17.64
N PRO A 543 -7.66 -5.72 18.66
CA PRO A 543 -8.59 -6.46 19.49
C PRO A 543 -9.79 -7.04 18.70
N TYR A 544 -9.99 -8.36 18.76
CA TYR A 544 -11.08 -9.10 18.07
C TYR A 544 -11.89 -10.01 19.00
N SER A 545 -11.78 -9.87 20.32
CA SER A 545 -12.62 -10.63 21.26
C SER A 545 -14.08 -10.17 21.20
N PRO A 546 -15.06 -11.02 21.60
CA PRO A 546 -16.47 -10.62 21.67
C PRO A 546 -16.68 -9.28 22.40
N GLY A 547 -17.41 -8.36 21.76
CA GLY A 547 -17.65 -7.01 22.25
C GLY A 547 -16.63 -5.95 21.83
N SER A 548 -15.49 -6.33 21.24
CA SER A 548 -14.57 -5.38 20.60
C SER A 548 -15.20 -4.71 19.37
N PRO A 549 -14.74 -3.50 18.97
CA PRO A 549 -15.23 -2.84 17.75
C PRO A 549 -15.13 -3.72 16.50
N GLN A 550 -13.98 -4.38 16.31
CA GLN A 550 -13.76 -5.27 15.17
C GLN A 550 -14.71 -6.48 15.18
N TYR A 551 -14.91 -7.12 16.35
CA TYR A 551 -15.84 -8.25 16.46
C TYR A 551 -17.28 -7.84 16.16
N ASN A 552 -17.72 -6.69 16.68
CA ASN A 552 -19.08 -6.18 16.47
C ASN A 552 -19.30 -5.80 15.00
N PHE A 553 -18.28 -5.24 14.34
CA PHE A 553 -18.28 -5.01 12.90
C PHE A 553 -18.44 -6.34 12.15
N ALA A 554 -17.54 -7.31 12.36
CA ALA A 554 -17.57 -8.61 11.70
C ALA A 554 -18.91 -9.34 11.89
N GLN A 555 -19.47 -9.30 13.10
CA GLN A 555 -20.76 -9.91 13.38
C GLN A 555 -21.90 -9.23 12.61
N SER A 556 -21.96 -7.90 12.62
CA SER A 556 -23.04 -7.15 11.96
C SER A 556 -22.94 -7.26 10.44
N ASP A 557 -21.72 -7.20 9.92
CA ASP A 557 -21.39 -7.31 8.51
C ASP A 557 -21.75 -8.69 7.96
N LEU A 558 -21.27 -9.78 8.57
CA LEU A 558 -21.63 -11.13 8.11
C LEU A 558 -23.12 -11.43 8.22
N ALA A 559 -23.79 -10.94 9.28
CA ALA A 559 -25.23 -11.09 9.45
C ALA A 559 -26.03 -10.33 8.37
N ALA A 560 -25.55 -9.16 7.94
CA ALA A 560 -26.15 -8.39 6.86
C ALA A 560 -25.98 -9.07 5.48
N HIS A 561 -24.92 -9.87 5.31
CA HIS A 561 -24.58 -10.53 4.05
C HIS A 561 -24.94 -12.03 4.03
N GLN A 562 -25.98 -12.43 4.78
CA GLN A 562 -26.53 -13.80 4.72
C GLN A 562 -27.10 -14.15 3.33
N SER A 563 -27.44 -13.15 2.50
CA SER A 563 -27.86 -13.35 1.10
C SER A 563 -26.71 -13.61 0.13
N SER A 564 -25.47 -13.29 0.50
CA SER A 564 -24.30 -13.59 -0.33
C SER A 564 -24.10 -15.11 -0.41
N LYS A 565 -23.77 -15.62 -1.60
CA LYS A 565 -23.60 -17.07 -1.78
C LYS A 565 -22.35 -17.57 -1.08
N TRP A 566 -21.31 -16.77 -1.11
CA TRP A 566 -20.03 -17.06 -0.46
C TRP A 566 -19.72 -15.97 0.55
N ARG A 567 -19.39 -16.39 1.77
CA ARG A 567 -18.75 -15.55 2.78
C ARG A 567 -17.35 -16.12 2.98
N ILE A 568 -16.35 -15.30 2.65
CA ILE A 568 -14.93 -15.61 2.77
C ILE A 568 -14.35 -14.68 3.82
N VAL A 569 -13.54 -15.22 4.73
CA VAL A 569 -12.88 -14.43 5.77
C VAL A 569 -11.38 -14.51 5.61
N VAL A 570 -10.70 -13.38 5.76
CA VAL A 570 -9.25 -13.23 5.61
C VAL A 570 -8.65 -12.61 6.86
N PHE A 571 -7.57 -13.20 7.38
CA PHE A 571 -6.75 -12.61 8.45
C PHE A 571 -5.41 -13.35 8.58
N GLN A 572 -4.41 -12.71 9.18
CA GLN A 572 -3.05 -13.27 9.27
C GLN A 572 -2.95 -14.53 10.14
N ASN A 573 -3.39 -14.48 11.40
CA ASN A 573 -3.12 -15.57 12.36
C ASN A 573 -4.05 -16.79 12.20
N PRO A 574 -3.56 -17.96 11.75
CA PRO A 574 -4.41 -19.10 11.43
C PRO A 574 -5.00 -19.78 12.68
N PRO A 575 -6.32 -20.08 12.75
CA PRO A 575 -6.87 -20.89 13.84
C PRO A 575 -6.39 -22.33 13.77
N TYR A 576 -6.05 -22.85 12.59
CA TYR A 576 -5.59 -24.23 12.40
C TYR A 576 -4.32 -24.24 11.55
N SER A 577 -3.19 -24.48 12.20
CA SER A 577 -1.90 -24.70 11.57
C SER A 577 -1.08 -25.71 12.37
N SER A 578 -0.44 -26.66 11.69
CA SER A 578 0.31 -27.77 12.27
C SER A 578 1.83 -27.65 12.14
N THR A 579 2.35 -26.45 11.82
CA THR A 579 3.79 -26.18 11.80
C THR A 579 4.50 -26.62 13.09
N THR A 580 3.95 -26.26 14.25
CA THR A 580 4.42 -26.69 15.58
C THR A 580 3.22 -26.92 16.50
N THR A 581 3.45 -27.28 17.76
CA THR A 581 2.36 -27.36 18.75
C THR A 581 1.70 -26.01 19.05
N ASN A 582 2.32 -24.90 18.66
CA ASN A 582 1.89 -23.54 19.01
C ASN A 582 1.54 -22.68 17.78
N SER A 583 1.51 -23.26 16.57
CA SER A 583 1.22 -22.50 15.33
C SER A 583 -0.27 -22.21 15.13
N SER A 584 -1.15 -22.96 15.79
CA SER A 584 -2.58 -22.63 15.79
C SER A 584 -2.87 -21.49 16.78
N SER A 585 -3.55 -20.46 16.31
CA SER A 585 -3.99 -19.34 17.15
C SER A 585 -5.18 -19.75 18.02
N VAL A 586 -4.90 -20.14 19.27
CA VAL A 586 -5.93 -20.45 20.28
C VAL A 586 -6.90 -19.28 20.50
N PRO A 587 -6.46 -18.00 20.58
CA PRO A 587 -7.38 -16.88 20.69
C PRO A 587 -8.34 -16.77 19.50
N VAL A 588 -7.89 -16.99 18.26
CA VAL A 588 -8.79 -16.96 17.08
C VAL A 588 -9.77 -18.13 17.11
N GLN A 589 -9.32 -19.33 17.50
CA GLN A 589 -10.21 -20.49 17.69
C GLN A 589 -11.31 -20.22 18.72
N GLN A 590 -11.02 -19.50 19.80
CA GLN A 590 -11.97 -19.24 20.88
C GLN A 590 -12.90 -18.08 20.59
N ASN A 591 -12.37 -17.00 20.01
CA ASN A 591 -13.10 -15.74 19.86
C ASN A 591 -13.79 -15.61 18.50
N VAL A 592 -13.17 -16.09 17.41
CA VAL A 592 -13.61 -15.78 16.04
C VAL A 592 -14.31 -16.98 15.39
N VAL A 593 -13.74 -18.18 15.49
CA VAL A 593 -14.29 -19.38 14.85
C VAL A 593 -15.77 -19.63 15.18
N PRO A 594 -16.27 -19.46 16.43
CA PRO A 594 -17.69 -19.62 16.74
C PRO A 594 -18.59 -18.65 15.96
N LEU A 595 -18.16 -17.39 15.78
CA LEU A 595 -18.88 -16.42 14.96
C LEU A 595 -18.92 -16.87 13.50
N LEU A 596 -17.79 -17.30 12.94
CA LEU A 596 -17.73 -17.72 11.54
C LEU A 596 -18.63 -18.93 11.25
N GLN A 597 -18.71 -19.86 12.21
CA GLN A 597 -19.61 -21.00 12.12
C GLN A 597 -21.08 -20.58 12.24
N GLN A 598 -21.39 -19.64 13.15
CA GLN A 598 -22.75 -19.10 13.30
C GLN A 598 -23.23 -18.41 12.01
N GLU A 599 -22.34 -17.66 11.36
CA GLU A 599 -22.66 -16.87 10.17
C GLU A 599 -22.48 -17.66 8.85
N ASN A 600 -22.30 -18.97 8.92
CA ASN A 600 -22.14 -19.86 7.77
C ASN A 600 -21.06 -19.34 6.80
N VAL A 601 -19.84 -19.12 7.28
CA VAL A 601 -18.66 -18.86 6.45
C VAL A 601 -18.22 -20.16 5.76
N GLN A 602 -17.76 -20.09 4.51
CA GLN A 602 -17.31 -21.28 3.78
C GLN A 602 -15.79 -21.45 3.79
N LEU A 603 -15.06 -20.34 3.69
CA LEU A 603 -13.62 -20.33 3.49
C LEU A 603 -12.97 -19.31 4.40
N VAL A 604 -11.87 -19.72 5.04
CA VAL A 604 -10.96 -18.84 5.77
C VAL A 604 -9.58 -18.93 5.13
N LEU A 605 -8.99 -17.78 4.81
CA LEU A 605 -7.64 -17.63 4.26
C LEU A 605 -6.76 -16.94 5.30
N SER A 606 -5.56 -17.47 5.52
CA SER A 606 -4.62 -16.99 6.53
C SER A 606 -3.15 -17.19 6.17
N GLY A 607 -2.24 -16.50 6.86
CA GLY A 607 -0.79 -16.52 6.64
C GLY A 607 -0.02 -16.96 7.90
N ASN A 608 1.00 -16.18 8.27
CA ASN A 608 1.91 -16.28 9.43
C ASN A 608 2.79 -17.55 9.44
N SER A 609 2.17 -18.72 9.37
CA SER A 609 2.91 -19.96 9.16
C SER A 609 3.44 -19.99 7.73
N HIS A 610 4.76 -19.94 7.58
CA HIS A 610 5.42 -19.91 6.26
C HIS A 610 5.42 -21.28 5.55
N ASN A 611 4.24 -21.78 5.23
CA ASN A 611 3.96 -23.02 4.51
C ASN A 611 2.57 -22.95 3.88
N TYR A 612 2.19 -24.01 3.17
CA TYR A 612 0.82 -24.23 2.73
C TYR A 612 0.18 -25.35 3.57
N GLU A 613 -1.03 -25.11 4.06
CA GLU A 613 -1.82 -26.13 4.75
C GLU A 613 -3.31 -25.91 4.52
N ARG A 614 -4.03 -26.97 4.16
CA ARG A 614 -5.50 -26.96 4.00
C ARG A 614 -6.13 -27.97 4.95
N SER A 615 -7.16 -27.55 5.67
CA SER A 615 -7.95 -28.44 6.50
C SER A 615 -9.00 -29.22 5.69
N PHE A 616 -9.50 -30.32 6.25
CA PHE A 616 -10.86 -30.78 5.92
C PHE A 616 -11.88 -29.69 6.32
N PRO A 617 -13.11 -29.67 5.80
CA PRO A 617 -14.16 -28.82 6.35
C PRO A 617 -14.35 -29.13 7.84
N LEU A 618 -14.26 -28.12 8.72
CA LEU A 618 -14.28 -28.32 10.17
C LEU A 618 -15.53 -27.71 10.81
N ILE A 619 -16.09 -28.46 11.76
CA ILE A 619 -17.05 -27.97 12.75
C ILE A 619 -16.43 -28.22 14.13
N ASN A 620 -16.24 -27.17 14.92
CA ASN A 620 -15.64 -27.24 16.26
C ASN A 620 -14.27 -27.95 16.25
N GLY A 621 -13.45 -27.67 15.22
CA GLY A 621 -12.12 -28.24 15.04
C GLY A 621 -12.07 -29.72 14.61
N GLN A 622 -13.21 -30.32 14.25
CA GLN A 622 -13.27 -31.71 13.78
C GLN A 622 -13.78 -31.77 12.33
N PRO A 623 -13.24 -32.67 11.50
CA PRO A 623 -13.75 -32.90 10.14
C PRO A 623 -15.26 -33.21 10.14
N ALA A 624 -16.03 -32.39 9.44
CA ALA A 624 -17.48 -32.54 9.32
C ALA A 624 -18.00 -31.89 8.04
N GLN A 625 -18.96 -32.53 7.37
CA GLN A 625 -19.60 -31.98 6.17
C GLN A 625 -20.31 -30.66 6.49
N GLY A 626 -20.21 -29.68 5.59
CA GLY A 626 -20.77 -28.34 5.80
C GLY A 626 -19.97 -27.46 6.76
N GLY A 627 -18.81 -27.93 7.23
CA GLY A 627 -17.87 -27.13 8.01
C GLY A 627 -17.10 -26.11 7.17
N ILE A 628 -16.32 -25.27 7.85
CA ILE A 628 -15.47 -24.25 7.24
C ILE A 628 -14.18 -24.89 6.75
N THR A 629 -13.76 -24.58 5.52
CA THR A 629 -12.41 -24.92 5.05
C THR A 629 -11.44 -23.82 5.42
N TYR A 630 -10.32 -24.18 6.05
CA TYR A 630 -9.25 -23.26 6.42
C TYR A 630 -8.04 -23.51 5.52
N ILE A 631 -7.45 -22.42 5.02
CA ILE A 631 -6.19 -22.45 4.28
C ILE A 631 -5.19 -21.52 4.94
N VAL A 632 -4.00 -22.05 5.19
CA VAL A 632 -2.76 -21.30 5.41
C VAL A 632 -2.06 -21.17 4.05
N THR A 633 -1.87 -19.94 3.57
CA THR A 633 -1.17 -19.59 2.33
C THR A 633 -0.01 -18.63 2.63
N GLY A 634 0.80 -18.99 3.64
CA GLY A 634 1.91 -18.17 4.12
C GLY A 634 3.25 -18.44 3.44
N ALA A 635 3.26 -19.22 2.36
CA ALA A 635 4.49 -19.49 1.60
C ALA A 635 4.66 -18.49 0.44
N GLY A 636 4.33 -17.21 0.63
CA GLY A 636 4.37 -16.19 -0.43
C GLY A 636 5.78 -15.81 -0.88
N GLY A 637 6.79 -16.00 -0.03
CA GLY A 637 8.19 -15.96 -0.47
C GLY A 637 9.23 -15.56 0.56
N ASN A 638 8.87 -15.22 1.79
CA ASN A 638 9.85 -14.71 2.75
C ASN A 638 10.80 -15.81 3.30
N SER A 639 10.26 -16.91 3.82
CA SER A 639 11.04 -18.10 4.23
C SER A 639 10.15 -19.33 4.36
N PHE A 640 10.61 -20.43 4.97
CA PHE A 640 9.80 -21.62 5.24
C PHE A 640 9.75 -21.95 6.73
N ASN A 641 8.59 -22.39 7.20
CA ASN A 641 8.45 -23.05 8.49
C ASN A 641 8.15 -24.54 8.30
N LYS A 642 9.06 -25.39 8.80
CA LYS A 642 8.94 -26.84 8.69
C LYS A 642 7.89 -27.41 9.63
N PHE A 643 7.12 -28.39 9.17
CA PHE A 643 6.23 -29.16 10.02
C PHE A 643 7.05 -29.98 11.02
N ALA A 644 6.94 -29.62 12.29
CA ALA A 644 7.68 -30.24 13.39
C ALA A 644 6.83 -31.26 14.19
N ILE A 645 5.54 -31.42 13.85
CA ILE A 645 4.63 -32.36 14.50
C ILE A 645 3.99 -33.33 13.49
N ALA A 646 3.51 -34.46 14.02
CA ALA A 646 2.73 -35.42 13.25
C ALA A 646 1.48 -34.77 12.66
N GLU A 647 1.03 -35.27 11.50
CA GLU A 647 -0.15 -34.74 10.83
C GLU A 647 -1.39 -34.89 11.71
N PRO A 648 -2.07 -33.79 12.06
CA PRO A 648 -3.32 -33.89 12.79
C PRO A 648 -4.44 -34.38 11.88
N SER A 649 -5.44 -35.04 12.45
CA SER A 649 -6.56 -35.63 11.69
C SER A 649 -7.44 -34.62 10.95
N TRP A 650 -7.32 -33.33 11.27
CA TRP A 650 -8.04 -32.25 10.58
C TRP A 650 -7.29 -31.71 9.36
N SER A 651 -5.98 -31.95 9.23
CA SER A 651 -5.19 -31.55 8.07
C SER A 651 -5.55 -32.44 6.89
N ALA A 652 -5.93 -31.84 5.77
CA ALA A 652 -6.23 -32.56 4.54
C ALA A 652 -5.05 -32.56 3.56
N PHE A 653 -4.23 -31.51 3.58
CA PHE A 653 -3.02 -31.39 2.79
C PHE A 653 -2.06 -30.39 3.45
N ARG A 654 -0.74 -30.64 3.38
CA ARG A 654 0.28 -29.73 3.90
C ARG A 654 1.60 -29.84 3.12
N GLU A 655 2.26 -28.71 2.88
CA GLU A 655 3.50 -28.59 2.09
C GLU A 655 4.39 -27.44 2.64
N ASP A 656 5.67 -27.72 2.93
CA ASP A 656 6.60 -26.75 3.55
C ASP A 656 7.91 -26.53 2.77
N THR A 657 7.99 -27.03 1.54
CA THR A 657 9.18 -26.96 0.68
C THR A 657 8.97 -26.10 -0.57
N SER A 658 7.75 -25.64 -0.79
CA SER A 658 7.36 -24.92 -2.01
C SER A 658 6.74 -23.57 -1.64
N TYR A 659 7.22 -22.51 -2.29
CA TYR A 659 6.50 -21.24 -2.29
C TYR A 659 5.27 -21.34 -3.18
N GLU A 660 4.17 -20.71 -2.78
CA GLU A 660 2.91 -20.77 -3.49
C GLU A 660 2.05 -19.52 -3.27
N TYR A 661 1.02 -19.40 -4.09
CA TYR A 661 -0.16 -18.58 -3.83
C TYR A 661 -1.41 -19.41 -4.15
N VAL A 662 -2.53 -19.08 -3.52
CA VAL A 662 -3.80 -19.78 -3.75
C VAL A 662 -4.62 -19.01 -4.76
N ARG A 663 -4.93 -19.64 -5.89
CA ARG A 663 -5.96 -19.16 -6.82
C ARG A 663 -7.33 -19.64 -6.32
N VAL A 664 -8.20 -18.69 -6.02
CA VAL A 664 -9.59 -18.96 -5.67
C VAL A 664 -10.47 -18.59 -6.85
N THR A 665 -11.17 -19.56 -7.43
CA THR A 665 -12.17 -19.33 -8.49
C THR A 665 -13.57 -19.45 -7.90
N VAL A 666 -14.30 -18.35 -7.92
CA VAL A 666 -15.64 -18.21 -7.38
C VAL A 666 -16.65 -18.32 -8.52
N SER A 667 -17.63 -19.21 -8.36
CA SER A 667 -18.76 -19.35 -9.29
C SER A 667 -20.08 -19.42 -8.52
N ALA A 668 -21.20 -19.42 -9.25
CA ALA A 668 -22.51 -19.58 -8.64
C ALA A 668 -22.72 -20.88 -7.84
N THR A 669 -21.90 -21.90 -8.07
CA THR A 669 -22.10 -23.27 -7.53
C THR A 669 -20.91 -23.82 -6.75
N SER A 670 -19.70 -23.28 -6.95
CA SER A 670 -18.50 -23.73 -6.24
C SER A 670 -17.46 -22.64 -6.03
N LEU A 671 -16.68 -22.78 -4.95
CA LEU A 671 -15.34 -22.24 -4.78
C LEU A 671 -14.34 -23.32 -5.18
N LEU A 672 -13.54 -23.10 -6.23
CA LEU A 672 -12.40 -23.94 -6.59
C LEU A 672 -11.12 -23.29 -6.05
N LEU A 673 -10.41 -24.03 -5.20
CA LEU A 673 -9.20 -23.60 -4.51
C LEU A 673 -8.02 -24.35 -5.13
N GLN A 674 -7.00 -23.62 -5.60
CA GLN A 674 -5.81 -24.22 -6.20
C GLN A 674 -4.56 -23.57 -5.62
N ALA A 675 -3.75 -24.34 -4.89
CA ALA A 675 -2.43 -23.89 -4.46
C ALA A 675 -1.45 -24.02 -5.63
N VAL A 676 -0.94 -22.90 -6.13
CA VAL A 676 -0.11 -22.84 -7.34
C VAL A 676 1.33 -22.63 -6.95
N LYS A 677 2.20 -23.57 -7.34
CA LYS A 677 3.63 -23.54 -7.04
C LYS A 677 4.32 -22.38 -7.76
N ALA A 678 5.08 -21.57 -7.03
CA ALA A 678 5.84 -20.45 -7.58
C ALA A 678 6.81 -20.88 -8.70
N SER A 679 7.56 -21.96 -8.46
CA SER A 679 8.69 -22.35 -9.31
C SER A 679 8.31 -22.71 -10.74
N ASP A 680 7.19 -23.42 -10.93
CA ASP A 680 6.80 -24.00 -12.22
C ASP A 680 5.33 -23.79 -12.59
N GLY A 681 4.51 -23.23 -11.69
CA GLY A 681 3.08 -23.00 -11.92
C GLY A 681 2.23 -24.28 -11.85
N SER A 682 2.79 -25.41 -11.40
CA SER A 682 2.01 -26.62 -11.15
C SER A 682 1.08 -26.45 -9.95
N VAL A 683 -0.05 -27.15 -9.96
CA VAL A 683 -1.00 -27.16 -8.83
C VAL A 683 -0.51 -28.16 -7.79
N LEU A 684 -0.16 -27.69 -6.60
CA LEU A 684 0.26 -28.52 -5.46
C LEU A 684 -0.92 -29.28 -4.87
N ASP A 685 -2.04 -28.57 -4.75
CA ASP A 685 -3.26 -29.05 -4.10
C ASP A 685 -4.48 -28.39 -4.73
N THR A 686 -5.59 -29.12 -4.72
CA THR A 686 -6.88 -28.64 -5.25
C THR A 686 -8.03 -29.09 -4.36
N ALA A 687 -8.98 -28.20 -4.13
CA ALA A 687 -10.22 -28.49 -3.41
C ALA A 687 -11.39 -27.72 -4.01
N SER A 688 -12.59 -28.27 -3.85
CA SER A 688 -13.83 -27.63 -4.27
C SER A 688 -14.80 -27.58 -3.09
N ILE A 689 -15.32 -26.39 -2.79
CA ILE A 689 -16.41 -26.19 -1.84
C ILE A 689 -17.67 -25.97 -2.67
N SER A 690 -18.69 -26.81 -2.48
CA SER A 690 -19.99 -26.63 -3.13
C SER A 690 -20.82 -25.57 -2.41
N ALA A 691 -21.67 -24.87 -3.15
CA ALA A 691 -22.57 -23.89 -2.55
C ALA A 691 -23.47 -24.57 -1.49
N PRO A 692 -23.78 -23.88 -0.38
CA PRO A 692 -24.63 -24.41 0.69
C PRO A 692 -26.02 -24.88 0.22
#